data_AF-A0A5C8D7A6-F1
#
_entry.id   AF-A0A5C8D7A6-F1
#
_cell.length_a   1.000
_cell.length_b   1.000
_cell.length_c   1.000
_cell.angle_alpha   90.00
_cell.angle_beta   90.00
_cell.angle_gamma   90.00
#
_symmetry.space_group_name_H-M   'P 1'
#
loop_
_entity.id
_entity.type
_entity.pdbx_description
1 polymer ?
#
loop_
_entity_poly.entity_id
_entity_poly.type
_entity_poly.pdbx_seq_one_letter_code
_entity_poly.pdbx_strand_id
1 'polypeptide(L)'
;MKINKYMVSPSLPKELEPLLEITKNFWWCWNQKAVNLLRTIDIDNYDEKDHNPIRILGESSQECFYNMLHDDAAMMNLAEVYDEFKTYMNQETWYASLDDSQKTENEKIAYFSFEYGLHESLPNYSGGLGILSGDHLKSASDLGLPFIAVGLLYRKGYFRQYLNADGWQQEYDIENDFFNLALEKVLDSNGETMKVDVDLPGRKVYAQIWKANVGRIQLYYLDANIEENSVEDRDITAQLYGGNLETRIQQEILLGIGGIKALKKLGIKPTIYHMNEGHSAFLSLERIRQLMIDDKLDRKTAREVVFSSNVFTTHTPVPAGNDVFPIEMMQKYFVDYIKQIDMSMEEFLKLGKIDPNNQKEDFCMTVLALNLSAENNGVSELHGHVSRDMWKDIWKGVPAKELPIDSITNGIHTLSWISFDMQNLLDRYLGPRWRTKPLEYGIWERVQKIPDAELWRTHERRKERLIDFCRERLKAQIINRGFTKNEINHAEQILTPEALTIGFARRFATYKRGTLLFRDIERLKKIISNPHRPVQIIFAGKAHPHDNGGKELIKNIAEICRREEFRDHIVFLEDYDINVARYMVQGVDVWLNNPRRPLEASGTSGMKVPPNGGLNFSILDGWWDEAYDGQNGWAIGNREEYTDLEYQDEVESNALYNVLENEIIPLYYERGRDDIPRQWVTAMKWSMQTVCPQFSTNRMVADYFNKFYTNASRRYINMTSDDFKKSKELKSWKDNIYSKWSKVSFENTMSEMPSRNLQVGSKFEVKTIVNLGNIAPDSVRVELYHGKLSMKDEITEPTIVEMKHSSDLGNGRHSFIGSLECVNTGQSGYAIRMYPYHKDLGYKFDMKMIIWS
;
A
#
# COMPACT_ATOMS: atom_id res chain seq x y z
N MET A 1 16.18 33.48 -26.60
CA MET A 1 15.47 34.65 -26.01
C MET A 1 15.67 34.59 -24.50
N LYS A 2 16.21 35.64 -23.86
CA LYS A 2 16.38 35.68 -22.40
C LYS A 2 15.03 36.04 -21.78
N ILE A 3 14.38 35.08 -21.13
CA ILE A 3 13.05 35.26 -20.52
C ILE A 3 13.27 35.61 -19.05
N ASN A 4 12.79 36.78 -18.62
CA ASN A 4 12.78 37.15 -17.20
C ASN A 4 11.50 36.57 -16.56
N LYS A 5 11.65 35.77 -15.50
CA LYS A 5 10.55 35.09 -14.80
C LYS A 5 10.12 35.92 -13.59
N TYR A 6 8.81 36.06 -13.35
CA TYR A 6 8.23 36.67 -12.15
C TYR A 6 7.02 35.85 -11.69
N MET A 7 6.69 35.90 -10.39
CA MET A 7 5.48 35.25 -9.85
C MET A 7 4.42 36.29 -9.50
N VAL A 8 3.16 35.95 -9.74
CA VAL A 8 1.99 36.73 -9.33
C VAL A 8 1.22 35.89 -8.34
N SER A 9 0.89 36.44 -7.18
CA SER A 9 0.07 35.76 -6.17
C SER A 9 -1.29 36.45 -6.07
N PRO A 10 -2.36 35.70 -5.73
CA PRO A 10 -3.67 36.30 -5.53
C PRO A 10 -3.63 37.33 -4.39
N SER A 11 -4.25 38.49 -4.63
CA SER A 11 -4.40 39.54 -3.63
C SER A 11 -5.65 39.28 -2.79
N LEU A 12 -5.50 38.45 -1.75
CA LEU A 12 -6.58 38.19 -0.81
C LEU A 12 -6.70 39.32 0.21
N PRO A 13 -7.92 39.80 0.51
CA PRO A 13 -8.19 40.63 1.67
C PRO A 13 -7.68 39.98 2.96
N LYS A 14 -7.27 40.80 3.93
CA LYS A 14 -6.64 40.33 5.18
C LYS A 14 -7.54 39.35 5.95
N GLU A 15 -8.84 39.59 5.92
CA GLU A 15 -9.87 38.78 6.57
C GLU A 15 -9.98 37.37 5.96
N LEU A 16 -9.51 37.18 4.72
CA LEU A 16 -9.48 35.90 4.00
C LEU A 16 -8.12 35.19 4.05
N GLU A 17 -7.12 35.74 4.75
CA GLU A 17 -5.82 35.07 4.98
C GLU A 17 -5.93 33.62 5.52
N PRO A 18 -6.90 33.27 6.38
CA PRO A 18 -7.10 31.88 6.81
C PRO A 18 -7.29 30.88 5.67
N LEU A 19 -7.88 31.30 4.53
CA LEU A 19 -7.99 30.45 3.35
C LEU A 19 -6.61 30.04 2.82
N LEU A 20 -5.60 30.92 2.86
CA LEU A 20 -4.26 30.57 2.40
C LEU A 20 -3.62 29.48 3.26
N GLU A 21 -3.83 29.53 4.58
CA GLU A 21 -3.27 28.51 5.48
C GLU A 21 -3.96 27.15 5.28
N ILE A 22 -5.29 27.14 5.14
CA ILE A 22 -6.07 25.93 4.88
C ILE A 22 -5.69 25.31 3.52
N THR A 23 -5.63 26.11 2.46
CA THR A 23 -5.42 25.63 1.09
C THR A 23 -4.01 25.10 0.84
N LYS A 24 -3.02 25.56 1.61
CA LYS A 24 -1.62 25.06 1.59
C LYS A 24 -1.41 23.79 2.41
N ASN A 25 -2.45 23.23 3.01
CA ASN A 25 -2.39 21.99 3.76
C ASN A 25 -3.46 21.01 3.28
N PHE A 26 -3.07 19.83 2.80
CA PHE A 26 -3.99 18.83 2.24
C PHE A 26 -5.08 18.35 3.22
N TRP A 27 -5.03 18.69 4.50
CA TRP A 27 -6.11 18.44 5.46
C TRP A 27 -7.51 18.78 4.94
N TRP A 28 -7.64 19.84 4.15
CA TRP A 28 -8.92 20.23 3.56
C TRP A 28 -9.54 19.09 2.73
N CYS A 29 -8.75 18.20 2.10
CA CYS A 29 -9.28 17.19 1.17
C CYS A 29 -9.94 15.98 1.85
N TRP A 30 -9.82 15.87 3.18
CA TRP A 30 -10.59 14.91 3.99
C TRP A 30 -11.41 15.59 5.09
N ASN A 31 -11.58 16.92 5.01
CA ASN A 31 -12.56 17.67 5.79
C ASN A 31 -13.65 18.22 4.86
N GLN A 32 -14.85 17.66 4.97
CA GLN A 32 -15.92 17.99 4.06
C GLN A 32 -16.45 19.44 4.20
N LYS A 33 -16.35 20.05 5.38
CA LYS A 33 -16.71 21.47 5.56
C LYS A 33 -15.71 22.36 4.81
N ALA A 34 -14.42 22.02 4.85
CA ALA A 34 -13.39 22.72 4.09
C ALA A 34 -13.59 22.56 2.57
N VAL A 35 -13.90 21.35 2.09
CA VAL A 35 -14.24 21.12 0.67
C VAL A 35 -15.44 21.99 0.24
N ASN A 36 -16.50 22.01 1.05
CA ASN A 36 -17.70 22.81 0.75
C ASN A 36 -17.39 24.32 0.77
N LEU A 37 -16.59 24.80 1.73
CA LEU A 37 -16.14 26.20 1.79
C LEU A 37 -15.40 26.60 0.50
N LEU A 38 -14.47 25.76 0.04
CA LEU A 38 -13.72 26.03 -1.20
C LEU A 38 -14.62 26.03 -2.43
N ARG A 39 -15.58 25.11 -2.50
CA ARG A 39 -16.58 25.06 -3.57
C ARG A 39 -17.45 26.32 -3.62
N THR A 40 -17.80 26.90 -2.48
CA THR A 40 -18.65 28.09 -2.44
C THR A 40 -17.97 29.37 -2.92
N ILE A 41 -16.63 29.40 -2.99
CA ILE A 41 -15.88 30.57 -3.50
C ILE A 41 -16.16 30.79 -4.98
N ASP A 42 -16.16 29.71 -5.77
CA ASP A 42 -16.37 29.76 -7.21
C ASP A 42 -17.03 28.45 -7.66
N ILE A 43 -18.36 28.38 -7.49
CA ILE A 43 -19.14 27.17 -7.71
C ILE A 43 -19.16 26.74 -9.18
N ASP A 44 -19.17 27.71 -10.09
CA ASP A 44 -19.31 27.47 -11.53
C ASP A 44 -18.03 26.90 -12.13
N ASN A 45 -16.85 27.28 -11.59
CA ASN A 45 -15.56 26.85 -12.11
C ASN A 45 -14.84 25.83 -11.22
N TYR A 46 -15.46 25.34 -10.13
CA TYR A 46 -14.83 24.41 -9.19
C TYR A 46 -14.36 23.11 -9.87
N ASP A 47 -15.19 22.55 -10.75
CA ASP A 47 -14.88 21.33 -11.51
C ASP A 47 -13.83 21.58 -12.61
N GLU A 48 -13.91 22.72 -13.30
CA GLU A 48 -12.95 23.11 -14.36
C GLU A 48 -11.52 23.36 -13.81
N LYS A 49 -11.43 23.68 -12.51
CA LYS A 49 -10.17 23.92 -11.80
C LYS A 49 -9.58 22.66 -11.17
N ASP A 50 -10.04 21.46 -11.56
CA ASP A 50 -9.63 20.16 -11.00
C ASP A 50 -9.73 20.12 -9.45
N HIS A 51 -10.73 20.82 -8.89
CA HIS A 51 -10.94 20.93 -7.45
C HIS A 51 -9.71 21.46 -6.70
N ASN A 52 -8.82 22.18 -7.39
CA ASN A 52 -7.55 22.62 -6.85
C ASN A 52 -7.73 23.93 -6.07
N PRO A 53 -7.52 23.94 -4.75
CA PRO A 53 -7.72 25.13 -3.93
C PRO A 53 -6.80 26.30 -4.30
N ILE A 54 -5.57 26.03 -4.75
CA ILE A 54 -4.62 27.08 -5.12
C ILE A 54 -5.05 27.73 -6.43
N ARG A 55 -5.54 26.95 -7.40
CA ARG A 55 -6.16 27.49 -8.62
C ARG A 55 -7.45 28.23 -8.32
N ILE A 56 -8.27 27.75 -7.39
CA ILE A 56 -9.48 28.48 -6.95
C ILE A 56 -9.08 29.84 -6.37
N LEU A 57 -8.07 29.92 -5.52
CA LEU A 57 -7.64 31.22 -5.00
C LEU A 57 -6.96 32.11 -6.05
N GLY A 58 -6.19 31.52 -6.98
CA GLY A 58 -5.40 32.24 -7.98
C GLY A 58 -6.15 32.68 -9.25
N GLU A 59 -7.15 31.91 -9.67
CA GLU A 59 -7.86 32.08 -10.94
C GLU A 59 -9.30 32.59 -10.77
N SER A 60 -9.83 32.65 -9.55
CA SER A 60 -11.16 33.23 -9.32
C SER A 60 -11.13 34.76 -9.41
N SER A 61 -12.26 35.35 -9.80
CA SER A 61 -12.37 36.79 -9.93
C SER A 61 -12.31 37.48 -8.56
N GLN A 62 -11.86 38.73 -8.51
CA GLN A 62 -11.85 39.49 -7.26
C GLN A 62 -13.26 39.69 -6.68
N GLU A 63 -14.28 39.70 -7.55
CA GLU A 63 -15.68 39.82 -7.16
C GLU A 63 -16.13 38.63 -6.29
N CYS A 64 -15.68 37.41 -6.58
CA CYS A 64 -15.94 36.23 -5.74
C CYS A 64 -15.51 36.47 -4.28
N PHE A 65 -14.30 37.02 -4.09
CA PHE A 65 -13.77 37.31 -2.75
C PHE A 65 -14.49 38.48 -2.08
N TYR A 66 -14.85 39.53 -2.83
CA TYR A 66 -15.64 40.63 -2.28
C TYR A 66 -17.05 40.18 -1.87
N ASN A 67 -17.70 39.32 -2.65
CA ASN A 67 -19.00 38.75 -2.30
C ASN A 67 -18.89 37.91 -1.04
N MET A 68 -17.87 37.06 -0.93
CA MET A 68 -17.60 36.28 0.29
C MET A 68 -17.39 37.16 1.52
N LEU A 69 -16.68 38.29 1.40
CA LEU A 69 -16.46 39.23 2.51
C LEU A 69 -17.74 39.89 3.02
N HIS A 70 -18.72 40.11 2.14
CA HIS A 70 -20.00 40.74 2.49
C HIS A 70 -21.10 39.72 2.83
N ASP A 71 -20.78 38.44 2.81
CA ASP A 71 -21.67 37.35 3.21
C ASP A 71 -21.30 36.86 4.62
N ASP A 72 -22.11 37.26 5.61
CA ASP A 72 -21.93 36.87 7.01
C ASP A 72 -21.90 35.34 7.19
N ALA A 73 -22.69 34.59 6.40
CA ALA A 73 -22.71 33.13 6.50
C ALA A 73 -21.42 32.51 5.97
N ALA A 74 -20.88 33.05 4.88
CA ALA A 74 -19.59 32.60 4.32
C ALA A 74 -18.42 32.90 5.27
N MET A 75 -18.41 34.07 5.90
CA MET A 75 -17.39 34.44 6.88
C MET A 75 -17.48 33.60 8.17
N MET A 76 -18.68 33.30 8.66
CA MET A 76 -18.86 32.37 9.78
C MET A 76 -18.38 30.96 9.44
N ASN A 77 -18.70 30.45 8.24
CA ASN A 77 -18.23 29.15 7.78
C ASN A 77 -16.69 29.10 7.68
N LEU A 78 -16.05 30.16 7.16
CA LEU A 78 -14.60 30.28 7.15
C LEU A 78 -14.01 30.20 8.57
N ALA A 79 -14.59 30.95 9.52
CA ALA A 79 -14.13 30.96 10.90
C ALA A 79 -14.26 29.57 11.56
N GLU A 80 -15.38 28.88 11.34
CA GLU A 80 -15.61 27.51 11.85
C GLU A 80 -14.62 26.51 11.27
N VAL A 81 -14.42 26.50 9.94
CA VAL A 81 -13.47 25.60 9.28
C VAL A 81 -12.04 25.89 9.74
N TYR A 82 -11.68 27.16 9.93
CA TYR A 82 -10.36 27.52 10.42
C TYR A 82 -10.16 27.07 11.88
N ASP A 83 -11.16 27.22 12.76
CA ASP A 83 -11.09 26.69 14.12
C ASP A 83 -10.95 25.16 14.14
N GLU A 84 -11.67 24.44 13.27
CA GLU A 84 -11.49 22.99 13.10
C GLU A 84 -10.06 22.65 12.63
N PHE A 85 -9.50 23.43 11.70
CA PHE A 85 -8.14 23.25 11.25
C PHE A 85 -7.14 23.47 12.39
N LYS A 86 -7.25 24.56 13.17
CA LYS A 86 -6.37 24.81 14.31
C LYS A 86 -6.53 23.77 15.41
N THR A 87 -7.76 23.32 15.67
CA THR A 87 -8.05 22.23 16.62
C THR A 87 -7.39 20.95 16.16
N TYR A 88 -7.56 20.57 14.89
CA TYR A 88 -6.85 19.43 14.32
C TYR A 88 -5.35 19.58 14.52
N MET A 89 -4.72 20.68 14.13
CA MET A 89 -3.27 20.80 14.22
C MET A 89 -2.71 20.69 15.67
N ASN A 90 -3.49 21.06 16.69
CA ASN A 90 -2.99 21.18 18.08
C ASN A 90 -3.58 20.17 19.09
N GLN A 91 -4.66 19.46 18.76
CA GLN A 91 -5.28 18.51 19.70
C GLN A 91 -4.33 17.36 20.07
N GLU A 92 -4.55 16.79 21.26
CA GLU A 92 -3.88 15.57 21.69
C GLU A 92 -4.23 14.40 20.75
N THR A 93 -3.20 13.67 20.32
CA THR A 93 -3.32 12.57 19.35
C THR A 93 -3.15 11.21 20.02
N TRP A 94 -3.46 10.13 19.29
CA TRP A 94 -3.22 8.77 19.78
C TRP A 94 -1.76 8.52 20.14
N TYR A 95 -0.82 8.96 19.30
CA TYR A 95 0.61 8.82 19.60
C TYR A 95 0.99 9.62 20.86
N ALA A 96 0.46 10.84 21.03
CA ALA A 96 0.73 11.64 22.21
C ALA A 96 0.26 10.94 23.50
N SER A 97 -0.87 10.22 23.46
CA SER A 97 -1.44 9.54 24.64
C SER A 97 -0.81 8.18 24.98
N LEU A 98 0.09 7.64 24.15
CA LEU A 98 0.83 6.42 24.47
C LEU A 98 1.80 6.63 25.65
N ASP A 99 2.01 5.59 26.46
CA ASP A 99 2.95 5.62 27.58
C ASP A 99 4.40 5.80 27.07
N ASP A 100 5.24 6.47 27.87
CA ASP A 100 6.65 6.70 27.52
C ASP A 100 7.43 5.40 27.28
N SER A 101 7.04 4.29 27.93
CA SER A 101 7.64 2.96 27.68
C SER A 101 7.36 2.39 26.29
N GLN A 102 6.32 2.88 25.62
CA GLN A 102 5.94 2.47 24.27
C GLN A 102 6.65 3.30 23.19
N LYS A 103 7.24 4.44 23.59
CA LYS A 103 7.95 5.35 22.69
C LYS A 103 9.46 5.16 22.86
N THR A 104 10.20 5.70 21.92
CA THR A 104 11.65 5.89 22.07
C THR A 104 11.99 7.36 22.01
N GLU A 105 13.10 7.74 22.65
CA GLU A 105 13.59 9.11 22.58
C GLU A 105 13.87 9.53 21.13
N ASN A 106 13.42 10.74 20.74
CA ASN A 106 13.60 11.31 19.41
C ASN A 106 13.09 10.42 18.25
N GLU A 107 12.08 9.57 18.51
CA GLU A 107 11.50 8.69 17.49
C GLU A 107 11.05 9.49 16.27
N LYS A 108 11.47 9.04 15.08
CA LYS A 108 11.13 9.70 13.83
C LYS A 108 11.13 8.68 12.70
N ILE A 109 9.99 8.55 12.02
CA ILE A 109 9.79 7.63 10.90
C ILE A 109 9.96 8.38 9.57
N ALA A 110 10.80 7.85 8.68
CA ALA A 110 10.89 8.28 7.29
C ALA A 110 10.32 7.24 6.35
N TYR A 111 9.26 7.61 5.63
CA TYR A 111 8.56 6.74 4.69
C TYR A 111 8.89 7.13 3.26
N PHE A 112 9.38 6.16 2.49
CA PHE A 112 9.82 6.36 1.10
C PHE A 112 8.86 5.63 0.17
N SER A 113 8.33 6.36 -0.80
CA SER A 113 7.48 5.79 -1.85
C SER A 113 7.66 6.54 -3.16
N PHE A 114 7.48 5.81 -4.26
CA PHE A 114 7.45 6.40 -5.60
C PHE A 114 6.24 7.30 -5.81
N GLU A 115 5.09 6.94 -5.21
CA GLU A 115 3.81 7.60 -5.49
C GLU A 115 3.03 7.93 -4.22
N TYR A 116 2.27 9.04 -4.28
CA TYR A 116 1.42 9.53 -3.21
C TYR A 116 0.11 10.08 -3.80
N GLY A 117 -0.98 9.34 -3.62
CA GLY A 117 -2.32 9.72 -4.05
C GLY A 117 -3.04 10.50 -2.95
N LEU A 118 -2.77 11.80 -2.85
CA LEU A 118 -3.38 12.67 -1.83
C LEU A 118 -4.76 13.19 -2.27
N HIS A 119 -4.83 13.69 -3.51
CA HIS A 119 -6.01 14.30 -4.13
C HIS A 119 -5.82 14.38 -5.65
N GLU A 120 -6.89 14.42 -6.44
CA GLU A 120 -6.82 14.52 -7.92
C GLU A 120 -6.11 15.79 -8.40
N SER A 121 -6.10 16.86 -7.60
CA SER A 121 -5.36 18.09 -7.88
C SER A 121 -3.84 17.93 -7.84
N LEU A 122 -3.33 16.83 -7.28
CA LEU A 122 -1.91 16.45 -7.29
C LEU A 122 -1.78 15.01 -7.84
N PRO A 123 -1.75 14.83 -9.18
CA PRO A 123 -1.78 13.52 -9.83
C PRO A 123 -0.42 12.80 -9.77
N ASN A 124 0.19 12.72 -8.59
CA ASN A 124 1.49 12.08 -8.34
C ASN A 124 1.32 10.61 -7.91
N TYR A 125 0.43 9.88 -8.59
CA TYR A 125 0.06 8.48 -8.34
C TYR A 125 -0.49 7.79 -9.58
N SER A 126 -0.40 6.47 -9.63
CA SER A 126 -0.89 5.63 -10.75
C SER A 126 -1.98 4.64 -10.37
N GLY A 127 -2.04 4.22 -9.09
CA GLY A 127 -2.94 3.16 -8.67
C GLY A 127 -2.99 2.90 -7.16
N GLY A 128 -3.25 1.65 -6.79
CA GLY A 128 -3.52 1.26 -5.41
C GLY A 128 -2.38 1.52 -4.42
N LEU A 129 -1.13 1.37 -4.85
CA LEU A 129 0.06 1.62 -4.01
C LEU A 129 0.16 3.11 -3.63
N GLY A 130 -0.02 4.02 -4.57
CA GLY A 130 0.01 5.46 -4.34
C GLY A 130 -1.17 5.95 -3.50
N ILE A 131 -2.36 5.40 -3.75
CA ILE A 131 -3.53 5.67 -2.89
C ILE A 131 -3.26 5.22 -1.46
N LEU A 132 -2.68 4.03 -1.27
CA LEU A 132 -2.29 3.54 0.05
C LEU A 132 -1.27 4.45 0.72
N SER A 133 -0.20 4.87 0.01
CA SER A 133 0.78 5.83 0.53
C SER A 133 0.12 7.13 0.98
N GLY A 134 -0.82 7.66 0.19
CA GLY A 134 -1.58 8.86 0.55
C GLY A 134 -2.43 8.68 1.81
N ASP A 135 -3.20 7.59 1.88
CA ASP A 135 -4.02 7.24 3.04
C ASP A 135 -3.17 6.92 4.29
N HIS A 136 -1.96 6.39 4.12
CA HIS A 136 -0.98 6.18 5.18
C HIS A 136 -0.54 7.52 5.77
N LEU A 137 -0.23 8.53 4.94
CA LEU A 137 0.15 9.87 5.44
C LEU A 137 -1.01 10.54 6.18
N LYS A 138 -2.23 10.44 5.66
CA LYS A 138 -3.42 10.99 6.31
C LYS A 138 -3.66 10.36 7.69
N SER A 139 -3.54 9.04 7.79
CA SER A 139 -3.72 8.33 9.05
C SER A 139 -2.56 8.55 10.03
N ALA A 140 -1.32 8.63 9.54
CA ALA A 140 -0.17 9.02 10.35
C ALA A 140 -0.33 10.44 10.91
N SER A 141 -0.92 11.35 10.12
CA SER A 141 -1.32 12.68 10.57
C SER A 141 -2.38 12.60 11.66
N ASP A 142 -3.48 11.88 11.44
CA ASP A 142 -4.60 11.73 12.38
C ASP A 142 -4.16 11.17 13.74
N LEU A 143 -3.32 10.13 13.70
CA LEU A 143 -2.75 9.50 14.88
C LEU A 143 -1.59 10.29 15.50
N GLY A 144 -1.07 11.29 14.79
CA GLY A 144 0.01 12.18 15.25
C GLY A 144 1.37 11.51 15.40
N LEU A 145 1.69 10.54 14.53
CA LEU A 145 3.00 9.89 14.54
C LEU A 145 4.09 10.90 14.18
N PRO A 146 5.31 10.75 14.72
CA PRO A 146 6.45 11.57 14.36
C PRO A 146 6.99 11.13 12.99
N PHE A 147 6.26 11.48 11.93
CA PHE A 147 6.38 10.89 10.61
C PHE A 147 6.77 11.94 9.56
N ILE A 148 7.62 11.55 8.62
CA ILE A 148 7.95 12.33 7.42
C ILE A 148 7.94 11.41 6.21
N ALA A 149 7.63 11.98 5.05
CA ALA A 149 7.54 11.23 3.81
C ALA A 149 8.49 11.79 2.75
N VAL A 150 9.01 10.92 1.89
CA VAL A 150 9.92 11.26 0.80
C VAL A 150 9.43 10.61 -0.49
N GLY A 151 9.41 11.37 -1.58
CA GLY A 151 9.03 10.91 -2.92
C GLY A 151 9.69 11.69 -4.04
N LEU A 152 9.30 11.39 -5.28
CA LEU A 152 9.65 12.18 -6.47
C LEU A 152 8.45 13.01 -6.91
N LEU A 153 8.68 14.23 -7.40
CA LEU A 153 7.64 15.10 -7.94
C LEU A 153 7.63 14.98 -9.46
N TYR A 154 6.60 14.35 -10.03
CA TYR A 154 6.54 14.11 -11.48
C TYR A 154 5.85 15.27 -12.20
N ARG A 155 6.56 15.90 -13.15
CA ARG A 155 6.03 17.02 -13.96
C ARG A 155 4.70 16.69 -14.62
N LYS A 156 4.54 15.47 -15.14
CA LYS A 156 3.36 15.01 -15.86
C LYS A 156 2.43 14.11 -15.05
N GLY A 157 2.81 13.76 -13.81
CA GLY A 157 2.09 12.76 -13.02
C GLY A 157 2.00 11.42 -13.75
N TYR A 158 0.82 10.78 -13.66
CA TYR A 158 0.40 9.66 -14.51
C TYR A 158 -0.44 10.17 -15.69
N PHE A 159 -0.55 9.39 -16.76
CA PHE A 159 -1.23 9.82 -17.99
C PHE A 159 -2.75 10.02 -17.81
N ARG A 160 -3.31 10.86 -18.67
CA ARG A 160 -4.76 11.02 -18.87
C ARG A 160 -5.26 10.08 -19.96
N GLN A 161 -6.43 9.49 -19.73
CA GLN A 161 -7.01 8.46 -20.59
C GLN A 161 -8.18 9.02 -21.40
N TYR A 162 -8.27 8.66 -22.68
CA TYR A 162 -9.51 8.71 -23.44
C TYR A 162 -9.62 7.45 -24.32
N LEU A 163 -10.81 7.08 -24.78
CA LEU A 163 -10.96 6.01 -25.76
C LEU A 163 -11.23 6.60 -27.15
N ASN A 164 -10.56 6.06 -28.16
CA ASN A 164 -10.80 6.44 -29.54
C ASN A 164 -12.14 5.85 -30.08
N ALA A 165 -12.43 6.11 -31.35
CA ALA A 165 -13.66 5.62 -32.00
C ALA A 165 -13.80 4.09 -31.93
N ASP A 166 -12.71 3.33 -31.97
CA ASP A 166 -12.70 1.86 -31.89
C ASP A 166 -12.74 1.33 -30.44
N GLY A 167 -12.81 2.22 -29.44
CA GLY A 167 -12.82 1.85 -28.02
C GLY A 167 -11.43 1.56 -27.43
N TRP A 168 -10.36 1.78 -28.20
CA TRP A 168 -9.00 1.63 -27.68
C TRP A 168 -8.62 2.80 -26.79
N GLN A 169 -8.05 2.46 -25.63
CA GLN A 169 -7.41 3.44 -24.76
C GLN A 169 -6.26 4.15 -25.49
N GLN A 170 -6.25 5.47 -25.35
CA GLN A 170 -5.18 6.38 -25.75
C GLN A 170 -4.70 7.15 -24.52
N GLU A 171 -3.43 7.52 -24.56
CA GLU A 171 -2.76 8.26 -23.49
C GLU A 171 -2.36 9.67 -23.96
N TYR A 172 -2.53 10.65 -23.09
CA TYR A 172 -1.92 11.97 -23.26
C TYR A 172 -1.43 12.51 -21.91
N ASP A 173 -0.38 13.31 -21.97
CA ASP A 173 0.24 13.91 -20.79
C ASP A 173 -0.26 15.34 -20.60
N ILE A 174 -0.47 15.73 -19.33
CA ILE A 174 -0.67 17.13 -18.93
C ILE A 174 0.49 17.50 -18.02
N GLU A 175 1.18 18.60 -18.31
CA GLU A 175 2.19 19.13 -17.40
C GLU A 175 1.51 19.86 -16.23
N ASN A 176 1.88 19.46 -15.02
CA ASN A 176 1.44 20.10 -13.79
C ASN A 176 2.20 21.40 -13.58
N ASP A 177 1.46 22.48 -13.37
CA ASP A 177 2.04 23.74 -12.92
C ASP A 177 2.24 23.71 -11.40
N PHE A 178 3.44 23.33 -10.96
CA PHE A 178 3.77 23.21 -9.54
C PHE A 178 3.58 24.49 -8.73
N PHE A 179 3.60 25.67 -9.36
CA PHE A 179 3.38 26.94 -8.67
C PHE A 179 1.90 27.19 -8.33
N ASN A 180 1.00 26.48 -8.99
CA ASN A 180 -0.43 26.47 -8.73
C ASN A 180 -0.89 25.21 -7.98
N LEU A 181 0.02 24.56 -7.26
CA LEU A 181 -0.26 23.42 -6.38
C LEU A 181 0.02 23.79 -4.92
N ALA A 182 -0.52 23.01 -3.98
CA ALA A 182 -0.23 23.15 -2.54
C ALA A 182 1.19 22.62 -2.21
N LEU A 183 2.20 23.20 -2.86
CA LEU A 183 3.62 22.86 -2.79
C LEU A 183 4.44 24.11 -2.50
N GLU A 184 5.44 23.96 -1.65
CA GLU A 184 6.37 25.03 -1.31
C GLU A 184 7.80 24.59 -1.62
N LYS A 185 8.59 25.47 -2.27
CA LYS A 185 10.03 25.23 -2.39
C LYS A 185 10.68 25.33 -1.02
N VAL A 186 11.51 24.35 -0.69
CA VAL A 186 12.35 24.45 0.51
C VAL A 186 13.51 25.38 0.20
N LEU A 187 13.68 26.40 1.06
CA LEU A 187 14.78 27.35 0.96
C LEU A 187 15.84 27.04 2.00
N ASP A 188 17.10 27.34 1.69
CA ASP A 188 18.20 27.30 2.65
C ASP A 188 18.29 28.58 3.49
N SER A 189 19.29 28.68 4.36
CA SER A 189 19.51 29.84 5.24
C SER A 189 19.75 31.16 4.49
N ASN A 190 20.12 31.10 3.21
CA ASN A 190 20.37 32.27 2.37
C ASN A 190 19.12 32.66 1.56
N GLY A 191 18.02 31.91 1.67
CA GLY A 191 16.81 32.10 0.88
C GLY A 191 16.89 31.49 -0.52
N GLU A 192 17.94 30.71 -0.82
CA GLU A 192 18.08 30.03 -2.11
C GLU A 192 17.36 28.67 -2.09
N THR A 193 16.90 28.20 -3.26
CA THR A 193 16.23 26.88 -3.34
C THR A 193 17.20 25.77 -2.94
N MET A 194 16.82 24.99 -1.93
CA MET A 194 17.60 23.89 -1.43
C MET A 194 17.66 22.76 -2.49
N LYS A 195 18.89 22.31 -2.78
CA LYS A 195 19.16 21.25 -3.76
C LYS A 195 20.02 20.13 -3.17
N VAL A 196 19.87 18.92 -3.69
CA VAL A 196 20.77 17.77 -3.44
C VAL A 196 21.30 17.23 -4.75
N ASP A 197 22.42 16.51 -4.72
CA ASP A 197 23.01 15.87 -5.90
C ASP A 197 23.14 14.35 -5.75
N VAL A 198 23.00 13.65 -6.86
CA VAL A 198 23.33 12.23 -7.01
C VAL A 198 24.34 12.06 -8.14
N ASP A 199 25.28 11.12 -7.94
CA ASP A 199 26.28 10.80 -8.94
C ASP A 199 25.70 9.77 -9.92
N LEU A 200 25.64 10.13 -11.20
CA LEU A 200 25.29 9.23 -12.30
C LEU A 200 26.54 9.01 -13.18
N PRO A 201 26.56 8.01 -14.09
CA PRO A 201 27.71 7.75 -14.94
C PRO A 201 28.16 9.01 -15.70
N GLY A 202 29.37 9.48 -15.39
CA GLY A 202 30.01 10.64 -16.02
C GLY A 202 29.47 12.03 -15.64
N ARG A 203 28.48 12.15 -14.73
CA ARG A 203 27.87 13.45 -14.40
C ARG A 203 27.18 13.47 -13.03
N LYS A 204 26.92 14.68 -12.53
CA LYS A 204 26.05 14.89 -11.37
C LYS A 204 24.67 15.34 -11.82
N VAL A 205 23.65 14.78 -11.19
CA VAL A 205 22.27 15.25 -11.34
C VAL A 205 21.85 15.92 -10.04
N TYR A 206 21.29 17.12 -10.17
CA TYR A 206 20.80 17.91 -9.05
C TYR A 206 19.27 17.79 -8.94
N ALA A 207 18.73 17.81 -7.74
CA ALA A 207 17.29 17.90 -7.52
C ALA A 207 16.97 18.97 -6.50
N GLN A 208 15.99 19.83 -6.82
CA GLN A 208 15.42 20.78 -5.86
C GLN A 208 14.42 20.08 -4.95
N ILE A 209 14.25 20.60 -3.73
CA ILE A 209 13.36 20.02 -2.72
C ILE A 209 12.07 20.85 -2.65
N TRP A 210 10.94 20.17 -2.79
CA TRP A 210 9.60 20.70 -2.56
C TRP A 210 9.00 20.08 -1.30
N LYS A 211 8.07 20.79 -0.66
CA LYS A 211 7.36 20.36 0.54
C LYS A 211 5.85 20.49 0.34
N ALA A 212 5.11 19.43 0.65
CA ALA A 212 3.66 19.42 0.83
C ALA A 212 3.33 19.22 2.32
N ASN A 213 2.35 19.95 2.84
CA ASN A 213 1.83 19.71 4.19
C ASN A 213 0.60 18.79 4.09
N VAL A 214 0.65 17.62 4.74
CA VAL A 214 -0.44 16.63 4.78
C VAL A 214 -0.91 16.51 6.22
N GLY A 215 -1.83 17.40 6.60
CA GLY A 215 -2.20 17.59 8.00
C GLY A 215 -0.97 17.98 8.82
N ARG A 216 -0.57 17.12 9.76
CA ARG A 216 0.62 17.28 10.62
C ARG A 216 1.91 16.74 9.99
N ILE A 217 1.82 16.03 8.86
CA ILE A 217 2.95 15.36 8.22
C ILE A 217 3.56 16.24 7.13
N GLN A 218 4.88 16.22 7.04
CA GLN A 218 5.64 16.84 5.94
C GLN A 218 6.02 15.78 4.91
N LEU A 219 5.62 16.02 3.66
CA LEU A 219 6.02 15.23 2.51
C LEU A 219 7.00 16.03 1.67
N TYR A 220 8.22 15.52 1.54
CA TYR A 220 9.27 16.11 0.72
C TYR A 220 9.35 15.42 -0.63
N TYR A 221 9.36 16.21 -1.69
CA TYR A 221 9.59 15.71 -3.03
C TYR A 221 10.90 16.19 -3.61
N LEU A 222 11.53 15.33 -4.41
CA LEU A 222 12.68 15.66 -5.22
C LEU A 222 12.25 15.90 -6.67
N ASP A 223 12.77 16.98 -7.25
CA ASP A 223 12.48 17.39 -8.62
C ASP A 223 13.79 17.71 -9.37
N ALA A 224 14.09 16.93 -10.41
CA ALA A 224 15.26 17.09 -11.26
C ALA A 224 15.04 18.11 -12.40
N ASN A 225 13.83 18.67 -12.55
CA ASN A 225 13.52 19.63 -13.62
C ASN A 225 14.06 21.04 -13.31
N ILE A 226 15.38 21.19 -13.32
CA ILE A 226 16.10 22.45 -13.07
C ILE A 226 17.10 22.76 -14.18
N GLU A 227 17.43 24.04 -14.35
CA GLU A 227 18.23 24.52 -15.48
C GLU A 227 19.66 23.96 -15.51
N GLU A 228 20.20 23.59 -14.35
CA GLU A 228 21.54 23.02 -14.19
C GLU A 228 21.68 21.60 -14.75
N ASN A 229 20.57 20.87 -14.88
CA ASN A 229 20.57 19.53 -15.45
C ASN A 229 20.40 19.56 -16.97
N SER A 230 20.93 18.53 -17.64
CA SER A 230 20.66 18.30 -19.07
C SER A 230 19.17 18.04 -19.30
N VAL A 231 18.70 18.13 -20.54
CA VAL A 231 17.29 17.87 -20.87
C VAL A 231 16.91 16.44 -20.46
N GLU A 232 17.78 15.47 -20.73
CA GLU A 232 17.58 14.06 -20.40
C GLU A 232 17.51 13.84 -18.88
N ASP A 233 18.34 14.54 -18.10
CA ASP A 233 18.33 14.42 -16.64
C ASP A 233 17.10 15.09 -16.00
N ARG A 234 16.55 16.13 -16.62
CA ARG A 234 15.27 16.73 -16.18
C ARG A 234 14.11 15.75 -16.35
N ASP A 235 14.20 14.84 -17.32
CA ASP A 235 13.16 13.85 -17.58
C ASP A 235 13.14 12.69 -16.59
N ILE A 236 14.15 12.58 -15.71
CA ILE A 236 14.13 11.65 -14.56
C ILE A 236 12.86 11.87 -13.72
N THR A 237 12.43 13.12 -13.52
CA THR A 237 11.20 13.45 -12.81
C THR A 237 10.10 13.96 -13.76
N ALA A 238 10.12 13.57 -15.03
CA ALA A 238 9.05 13.95 -15.97
C ALA A 238 7.76 13.17 -15.72
N GLN A 239 7.80 11.83 -15.68
CA GLN A 239 6.59 11.00 -15.67
C GLN A 239 6.71 9.82 -14.70
N LEU A 240 5.62 9.54 -13.98
CA LEU A 240 5.50 8.39 -13.10
C LEU A 240 5.33 7.10 -13.91
N TYR A 241 6.21 6.12 -13.69
CA TYR A 241 6.28 4.87 -14.47
C TYR A 241 6.41 5.08 -15.99
N GLY A 242 6.89 6.26 -16.40
CA GLY A 242 7.27 6.55 -17.77
C GLY A 242 8.72 6.15 -18.06
N GLY A 243 9.16 6.39 -19.30
CA GLY A 243 10.52 6.09 -19.74
C GLY A 243 10.80 4.59 -19.89
N ASN A 244 12.09 4.24 -19.84
CA ASN A 244 12.56 2.86 -19.98
C ASN A 244 13.30 2.43 -18.70
N LEU A 245 13.93 1.25 -18.73
CA LEU A 245 14.66 0.71 -17.58
C LEU A 245 15.82 1.63 -17.13
N GLU A 246 16.41 2.39 -18.04
CA GLU A 246 17.44 3.39 -17.71
C GLU A 246 16.86 4.56 -16.90
N THR A 247 15.71 5.10 -17.29
CA THR A 247 15.01 6.12 -16.51
C THR A 247 14.60 5.57 -15.15
N ARG A 248 14.16 4.30 -15.10
CA ARG A 248 13.72 3.64 -13.88
C ARG A 248 14.82 3.56 -12.83
N ILE A 249 16.00 3.05 -13.17
CA ILE A 249 17.12 2.97 -12.21
C ILE A 249 17.57 4.37 -11.76
N GLN A 250 17.55 5.37 -12.64
CA GLN A 250 17.87 6.76 -12.28
C GLN A 250 16.88 7.34 -11.27
N GLN A 251 15.58 7.06 -11.43
CA GLN A 251 14.55 7.46 -10.48
C GLN A 251 14.73 6.77 -9.12
N GLU A 252 15.04 5.47 -9.11
CA GLU A 252 15.29 4.73 -7.86
C GLU A 252 16.55 5.22 -7.14
N ILE A 253 17.60 5.58 -7.88
CA ILE A 253 18.80 6.24 -7.33
C ILE A 253 18.43 7.59 -6.73
N LEU A 254 17.67 8.41 -7.45
CA LEU A 254 17.27 9.74 -6.97
C LEU A 254 16.39 9.64 -5.72
N LEU A 255 15.41 8.72 -5.70
CA LEU A 255 14.54 8.50 -4.55
C LEU A 255 15.32 7.98 -3.33
N GLY A 256 16.09 6.89 -3.52
CA GLY A 256 16.79 6.23 -2.42
C GLY A 256 17.97 7.06 -1.91
N ILE A 257 18.95 7.35 -2.78
CA ILE A 257 20.17 8.06 -2.41
C ILE A 257 19.90 9.56 -2.25
N GLY A 258 19.24 10.18 -3.23
CA GLY A 258 18.91 11.60 -3.18
C GLY A 258 17.99 11.94 -2.02
N GLY A 259 17.03 11.06 -1.69
CA GLY A 259 16.13 11.25 -0.55
C GLY A 259 16.85 11.22 0.79
N ILE A 260 17.79 10.29 1.00
CA ILE A 260 18.61 10.27 2.24
C ILE A 260 19.52 11.49 2.34
N LYS A 261 20.11 11.95 1.21
CA LYS A 261 20.86 13.22 1.17
C LYS A 261 19.96 14.42 1.49
N ALA A 262 18.72 14.42 1.03
CA ALA A 262 17.75 15.49 1.31
C ALA A 262 17.41 15.55 2.80
N LEU A 263 17.12 14.42 3.44
CA LEU A 263 16.86 14.36 4.88
C LEU A 263 18.04 14.90 5.69
N LYS A 264 19.28 14.50 5.33
CA LYS A 264 20.49 15.04 5.95
C LYS A 264 20.61 16.55 5.78
N LYS A 265 20.37 17.07 4.59
CA LYS A 265 20.44 18.52 4.30
C LYS A 265 19.35 19.32 5.02
N LEU A 266 18.18 18.73 5.24
CA LEU A 266 17.09 19.28 6.04
C LEU A 266 17.35 19.21 7.57
N GLY A 267 18.42 18.54 8.00
CA GLY A 267 18.71 18.32 9.42
C GLY A 267 17.79 17.29 10.08
N ILE A 268 17.07 16.48 9.30
CA ILE A 268 16.15 15.47 9.81
C ILE A 268 16.92 14.17 10.04
N LYS A 269 16.83 13.62 11.26
CA LYS A 269 17.48 12.37 11.67
C LYS A 269 16.44 11.32 12.07
N PRO A 270 15.91 10.54 11.11
CA PRO A 270 15.00 9.44 11.39
C PRO A 270 15.66 8.31 12.20
N THR A 271 14.91 7.71 13.11
CA THR A 271 15.27 6.44 13.76
C THR A 271 14.78 5.24 12.97
N ILE A 272 13.74 5.41 12.14
CA ILE A 272 13.17 4.34 11.30
C ILE A 272 13.09 4.78 9.84
N TYR A 273 13.39 3.86 8.92
CA TYR A 273 13.28 4.07 7.48
C TYR A 273 12.39 2.97 6.89
N HIS A 274 11.24 3.36 6.35
CA HIS A 274 10.28 2.46 5.75
C HIS A 274 10.32 2.58 4.23
N MET A 275 10.69 1.47 3.58
CA MET A 275 10.67 1.27 2.13
C MET A 275 9.31 0.71 1.71
N ASN A 276 8.50 1.52 1.03
CA ASN A 276 7.25 1.07 0.44
C ASN A 276 7.52 0.52 -0.98
N GLU A 277 7.59 -0.81 -1.09
CA GLU A 277 8.10 -1.56 -2.23
C GLU A 277 9.62 -1.35 -2.50
N GLY A 278 10.22 -2.22 -3.32
CA GLY A 278 11.67 -2.27 -3.57
C GLY A 278 12.28 -1.01 -4.19
N HIS A 279 11.46 -0.08 -4.69
CA HIS A 279 11.86 1.10 -5.48
C HIS A 279 12.80 2.07 -4.74
N SER A 280 12.83 2.02 -3.41
CA SER A 280 13.64 2.90 -2.56
C SER A 280 14.82 2.18 -1.90
N ALA A 281 15.09 0.91 -2.25
CA ALA A 281 16.06 0.06 -1.54
C ALA A 281 17.49 0.61 -1.53
N PHE A 282 17.87 1.44 -2.52
CA PHE A 282 19.15 2.13 -2.54
C PHE A 282 19.36 3.11 -1.38
N LEU A 283 18.30 3.53 -0.67
CA LEU A 283 18.42 4.34 0.54
C LEU A 283 19.33 3.66 1.57
N SER A 284 19.30 2.33 1.65
CA SER A 284 20.11 1.57 2.59
C SER A 284 21.61 1.72 2.33
N LEU A 285 22.01 1.84 1.06
CA LEU A 285 23.40 2.04 0.68
C LEU A 285 23.90 3.44 1.07
N GLU A 286 23.09 4.48 0.86
CA GLU A 286 23.47 5.84 1.27
C GLU A 286 23.50 5.98 2.79
N ARG A 287 22.60 5.31 3.52
CA ARG A 287 22.66 5.26 4.99
C ARG A 287 23.96 4.63 5.47
N ILE A 288 24.39 3.50 4.88
CA ILE A 288 25.69 2.88 5.19
C ILE A 288 26.82 3.88 4.91
N ARG A 289 26.81 4.53 3.74
CA ARG A 289 27.82 5.51 3.35
C ARG A 289 27.91 6.68 4.32
N GLN A 290 26.77 7.22 4.77
CA GLN A 290 26.72 8.34 5.72
C GLN A 290 27.31 7.94 7.08
N LEU A 291 26.95 6.77 7.63
CA LEU A 291 27.54 6.28 8.88
C LEU A 291 29.07 6.04 8.77
N MET A 292 29.55 5.58 7.61
CA MET A 292 30.98 5.43 7.37
C MET A 292 31.71 6.79 7.33
N ILE A 293 31.08 7.82 6.76
CA ILE A 293 31.69 9.14 6.60
C ILE A 293 31.60 9.96 7.89
N ASP A 294 30.41 10.04 8.48
CA ASP A 294 30.11 10.92 9.61
C ASP A 294 30.58 10.29 10.94
N ASP A 295 30.29 8.99 11.14
CA ASP A 295 30.56 8.27 12.38
C ASP A 295 31.81 7.37 12.32
N LYS A 296 32.52 7.37 11.17
CA LYS A 296 33.78 6.63 10.96
C LYS A 296 33.66 5.11 11.19
N LEU A 297 32.49 4.54 10.96
CA LEU A 297 32.27 3.11 11.07
C LEU A 297 32.84 2.36 9.86
N ASP A 298 33.25 1.10 10.06
CA ASP A 298 33.47 0.19 8.93
C ASP A 298 32.13 -0.23 8.30
N ARG A 299 32.17 -0.62 7.02
CA ARG A 299 30.98 -0.99 6.24
C ARG A 299 30.10 -2.02 6.94
N LYS A 300 30.70 -3.07 7.52
CA LYS A 300 29.93 -4.17 8.10
C LYS A 300 29.24 -3.73 9.39
N THR A 301 29.91 -2.94 10.23
CA THR A 301 29.28 -2.34 11.42
C THR A 301 28.14 -1.39 11.03
N ALA A 302 28.37 -0.51 10.03
CA ALA A 302 27.35 0.39 9.52
C ALA A 302 26.13 -0.37 8.96
N ARG A 303 26.36 -1.50 8.25
CA ARG A 303 25.28 -2.37 7.77
C ARG A 303 24.39 -2.87 8.91
N GLU A 304 24.96 -3.30 10.04
CA GLU A 304 24.16 -3.81 11.17
C GLU A 304 23.24 -2.71 11.75
N VAL A 305 23.73 -1.48 11.84
CA VAL A 305 22.91 -0.32 12.26
C VAL A 305 21.77 -0.10 11.26
N VAL A 306 22.08 -0.05 9.96
CA VAL A 306 21.08 0.20 8.90
C VAL A 306 20.02 -0.89 8.85
N PHE A 307 20.45 -2.16 8.86
CA PHE A 307 19.57 -3.33 8.86
C PHE A 307 18.56 -3.28 10.01
N SER A 308 19.04 -2.97 11.22
CA SER A 308 18.24 -3.00 12.45
C SER A 308 17.03 -2.05 12.47
N SER A 309 17.07 -1.01 11.63
CA SER A 309 16.11 0.10 11.65
C SER A 309 15.38 0.32 10.32
N ASN A 310 15.55 -0.59 9.37
CA ASN A 310 14.85 -0.61 8.10
C ASN A 310 13.60 -1.48 8.19
N VAL A 311 12.50 -0.98 7.64
CA VAL A 311 11.22 -1.67 7.48
C VAL A 311 10.89 -1.75 5.99
N PHE A 312 10.49 -2.92 5.51
CA PHE A 312 10.18 -3.15 4.10
C PHE A 312 8.78 -3.76 3.93
N THR A 313 7.96 -3.12 3.11
CA THR A 313 6.67 -3.68 2.69
C THR A 313 6.73 -4.10 1.23
N THR A 314 6.32 -5.33 0.91
CA THR A 314 6.15 -5.80 -0.47
C THR A 314 4.66 -5.86 -0.84
N HIS A 315 4.32 -5.38 -2.04
CA HIS A 315 2.94 -5.27 -2.54
C HIS A 315 2.66 -6.19 -3.73
N THR A 316 3.69 -6.85 -4.24
CA THR A 316 3.64 -7.57 -5.50
C THR A 316 3.46 -9.08 -5.26
N PRO A 317 2.35 -9.70 -5.72
CA PRO A 317 2.09 -11.12 -5.50
C PRO A 317 2.74 -12.03 -6.56
N VAL A 318 3.44 -11.47 -7.54
CA VAL A 318 4.05 -12.20 -8.66
C VAL A 318 5.50 -11.74 -8.92
N PRO A 319 6.43 -12.64 -9.28
CA PRO A 319 7.83 -12.27 -9.52
C PRO A 319 7.98 -11.17 -10.58
N ALA A 320 7.19 -11.25 -11.65
CA ALA A 320 7.25 -10.33 -12.79
C ALA A 320 6.86 -8.87 -12.49
N GLY A 321 6.27 -8.59 -11.32
CA GLY A 321 5.93 -7.22 -10.90
C GLY A 321 7.02 -6.53 -10.08
N ASN A 322 8.12 -7.23 -9.74
CA ASN A 322 9.24 -6.66 -8.98
C ASN A 322 10.27 -6.06 -9.95
N ASP A 323 10.89 -4.93 -9.57
CA ASP A 323 11.95 -4.34 -10.37
C ASP A 323 13.20 -5.22 -10.36
N VAL A 324 13.65 -5.56 -11.57
CA VAL A 324 14.85 -6.37 -11.83
C VAL A 324 15.71 -5.65 -12.87
N PHE A 325 16.98 -5.47 -12.55
CA PHE A 325 17.95 -4.77 -13.40
C PHE A 325 19.05 -5.72 -13.89
N PRO A 326 19.39 -5.68 -15.20
CA PRO A 326 20.53 -6.40 -15.73
C PRO A 326 21.84 -6.04 -15.01
N ILE A 327 22.73 -7.03 -14.89
CA ILE A 327 24.02 -6.86 -14.19
C ILE A 327 24.84 -5.72 -14.78
N GLU A 328 24.86 -5.57 -16.11
CA GLU A 328 25.62 -4.53 -16.80
C GLU A 328 25.13 -3.13 -16.44
N MET A 329 23.82 -2.99 -16.21
CA MET A 329 23.22 -1.72 -15.76
C MET A 329 23.66 -1.41 -14.33
N MET A 330 23.63 -2.40 -13.43
CA MET A 330 24.12 -2.21 -12.07
C MET A 330 25.61 -1.83 -12.06
N GLN A 331 26.43 -2.48 -12.88
CA GLN A 331 27.86 -2.15 -13.01
C GLN A 331 28.05 -0.71 -13.49
N LYS A 332 27.33 -0.31 -14.54
CA LYS A 332 27.39 1.04 -15.08
C LYS A 332 27.11 2.11 -14.03
N TYR A 333 26.07 1.93 -13.22
CA TYR A 333 25.62 2.94 -12.25
C TYR A 333 26.36 2.90 -10.90
N PHE A 334 26.76 1.72 -10.44
CA PHE A 334 27.22 1.56 -9.05
C PHE A 334 28.71 1.28 -8.90
N VAL A 335 29.48 1.02 -9.97
CA VAL A 335 30.91 0.65 -9.86
C VAL A 335 31.75 1.63 -9.03
N ASP A 336 31.50 2.94 -9.18
CA ASP A 336 32.24 3.95 -8.41
C ASP A 336 31.59 4.25 -7.07
N TYR A 337 30.27 4.12 -6.97
CA TYR A 337 29.54 4.32 -5.74
C TYR A 337 29.90 3.27 -4.68
N ILE A 338 29.97 1.99 -5.06
CA ILE A 338 30.24 0.89 -4.11
C ILE A 338 31.67 0.93 -3.56
N LYS A 339 32.63 1.50 -4.30
CA LYS A 339 33.99 1.73 -3.80
C LYS A 339 33.98 2.70 -2.61
N GLN A 340 33.08 3.69 -2.62
CA GLN A 340 32.95 4.65 -1.52
C GLN A 340 32.40 4.04 -0.24
N ILE A 341 31.74 2.88 -0.33
CA ILE A 341 31.26 2.12 0.83
C ILE A 341 32.14 0.91 1.13
N ASP A 342 33.37 0.81 0.59
CA ASP A 342 34.30 -0.32 0.82
C ASP A 342 33.67 -1.70 0.49
N MET A 343 33.06 -1.79 -0.69
CA MET A 343 32.41 -2.99 -1.20
C MET A 343 32.85 -3.31 -2.64
N SER A 344 33.10 -4.58 -2.93
CA SER A 344 33.33 -5.04 -4.30
C SER A 344 32.03 -5.17 -5.09
N MET A 345 32.11 -5.12 -6.42
CA MET A 345 30.92 -5.32 -7.28
C MET A 345 30.29 -6.69 -7.09
N GLU A 346 31.10 -7.72 -6.84
CA GLU A 346 30.61 -9.07 -6.59
C GLU A 346 29.80 -9.14 -5.29
N GLU A 347 30.29 -8.54 -4.20
CA GLU A 347 29.56 -8.46 -2.94
C GLU A 347 28.26 -7.66 -3.09
N PHE A 348 28.29 -6.56 -3.84
CA PHE A 348 27.11 -5.75 -4.11
C PHE A 348 26.04 -6.54 -4.85
N LEU A 349 26.41 -7.19 -5.97
CA LEU A 349 25.46 -7.97 -6.77
C LEU A 349 24.82 -9.10 -5.97
N LYS A 350 25.55 -9.73 -5.03
CA LYS A 350 25.01 -10.76 -4.13
C LYS A 350 23.87 -10.26 -3.24
N LEU A 351 23.81 -8.95 -2.94
CA LEU A 351 22.71 -8.38 -2.16
C LEU A 351 21.38 -8.35 -2.93
N GLY A 352 21.41 -8.35 -4.25
CA GLY A 352 20.20 -8.34 -5.09
C GLY A 352 19.81 -9.71 -5.66
N LYS A 353 20.45 -10.82 -5.23
CA LYS A 353 20.27 -12.16 -5.80
C LYS A 353 19.64 -13.13 -4.81
N ILE A 354 18.67 -13.92 -5.28
CA ILE A 354 18.08 -15.02 -4.51
C ILE A 354 19.13 -16.10 -4.29
N ASP A 355 19.90 -16.46 -5.33
CA ASP A 355 21.07 -17.32 -5.21
C ASP A 355 22.37 -16.51 -5.39
N PRO A 356 23.08 -16.17 -4.29
CA PRO A 356 24.33 -15.43 -4.36
C PRO A 356 25.42 -16.09 -5.22
N ASN A 357 25.31 -17.38 -5.53
CA ASN A 357 26.26 -18.10 -6.38
C ASN A 357 25.86 -18.12 -7.86
N ASN A 358 24.63 -17.73 -8.21
CA ASN A 358 24.18 -17.69 -9.58
C ASN A 358 24.68 -16.41 -10.27
N GLN A 359 25.73 -16.56 -11.10
CA GLN A 359 26.32 -15.44 -11.82
C GLN A 359 25.40 -14.82 -12.87
N LYS A 360 24.41 -15.56 -13.39
CA LYS A 360 23.48 -15.11 -14.43
C LYS A 360 22.19 -14.48 -13.90
N GLU A 361 21.97 -14.55 -12.59
CA GLU A 361 20.80 -13.94 -11.98
C GLU A 361 20.94 -12.41 -12.02
N ASP A 362 19.91 -11.73 -12.53
CA ASP A 362 19.82 -10.28 -12.54
C ASP A 362 19.59 -9.72 -11.13
N PHE A 363 19.73 -8.40 -10.99
CA PHE A 363 19.65 -7.74 -9.69
C PHE A 363 18.20 -7.39 -9.35
N CYS A 364 17.63 -8.06 -8.35
CA CYS A 364 16.27 -7.82 -7.87
C CYS A 364 16.24 -6.83 -6.69
N MET A 365 15.46 -5.77 -6.84
CA MET A 365 15.34 -4.73 -5.80
C MET A 365 14.63 -5.21 -4.54
N THR A 366 13.66 -6.10 -4.66
CA THR A 366 12.99 -6.72 -3.51
C THR A 366 13.96 -7.57 -2.69
N VAL A 367 14.86 -8.30 -3.35
CA VAL A 367 15.90 -9.07 -2.66
C VAL A 367 16.89 -8.15 -1.95
N LEU A 368 17.27 -7.02 -2.57
CA LEU A 368 18.08 -5.99 -1.92
C LEU A 368 17.40 -5.46 -0.65
N ALA A 369 16.11 -5.13 -0.73
CA ALA A 369 15.34 -4.63 0.41
C ALA A 369 15.25 -5.65 1.55
N LEU A 370 14.91 -6.91 1.24
CA LEU A 370 14.85 -8.01 2.22
C LEU A 370 16.20 -8.27 2.89
N ASN A 371 17.31 -8.11 2.16
CA ASN A 371 18.67 -8.33 2.69
C ASN A 371 19.19 -7.19 3.58
N LEU A 372 18.53 -6.04 3.54
CA LEU A 372 18.91 -4.83 4.26
C LEU A 372 17.83 -4.34 5.22
N SER A 373 16.80 -5.16 5.51
CA SER A 373 15.70 -4.82 6.42
C SER A 373 15.46 -5.90 7.46
N ALA A 374 15.36 -5.48 8.71
CA ALA A 374 15.06 -6.39 9.81
C ALA A 374 13.56 -6.67 9.97
N GLU A 375 12.69 -5.72 9.61
CA GLU A 375 11.24 -5.91 9.58
C GLU A 375 10.75 -5.98 8.13
N ASN A 376 10.00 -7.03 7.78
CA ASN A 376 9.44 -7.19 6.44
C ASN A 376 7.99 -7.67 6.53
N ASN A 377 7.11 -7.19 5.66
CA ASN A 377 5.71 -7.64 5.63
C ASN A 377 5.07 -7.66 4.25
N GLY A 378 4.10 -8.57 4.10
CA GLY A 378 3.06 -8.52 3.08
C GLY A 378 1.85 -7.68 3.53
N VAL A 379 0.88 -7.49 2.63
CA VAL A 379 -0.18 -6.47 2.73
C VAL A 379 -1.59 -7.02 2.97
N SER A 380 -1.67 -8.32 3.20
CA SER A 380 -2.80 -9.11 3.72
C SER A 380 -2.24 -10.41 4.29
N GLU A 381 -3.02 -11.15 5.09
CA GLU A 381 -2.57 -12.43 5.63
C GLU A 381 -2.20 -13.43 4.52
N LEU A 382 -3.08 -13.57 3.52
CA LEU A 382 -2.84 -14.44 2.36
C LEU A 382 -1.60 -14.00 1.58
N HIS A 383 -1.40 -12.69 1.38
CA HIS A 383 -0.21 -12.20 0.69
C HIS A 383 1.07 -12.43 1.47
N GLY A 384 1.03 -12.44 2.80
CA GLY A 384 2.15 -12.88 3.62
C GLY A 384 2.57 -14.31 3.29
N HIS A 385 1.60 -15.22 3.12
CA HIS A 385 1.88 -16.59 2.70
C HIS A 385 2.51 -16.63 1.30
N VAL A 386 1.91 -15.96 0.33
CA VAL A 386 2.41 -15.87 -1.05
C VAL A 386 3.83 -15.30 -1.09
N SER A 387 4.11 -14.25 -0.32
CA SER A 387 5.43 -13.61 -0.24
C SER A 387 6.48 -14.55 0.35
N ARG A 388 6.13 -15.27 1.42
CA ARG A 388 7.02 -16.28 2.03
C ARG A 388 7.35 -17.38 1.03
N ASP A 389 6.37 -17.87 0.29
CA ASP A 389 6.59 -18.91 -0.72
C ASP A 389 7.42 -18.43 -1.91
N MET A 390 7.22 -17.18 -2.35
CA MET A 390 7.97 -16.56 -3.45
C MET A 390 9.44 -16.34 -3.09
N TRP A 391 9.73 -15.95 -1.85
CA TRP A 391 11.07 -15.56 -1.40
C TRP A 391 11.78 -16.60 -0.54
N LYS A 392 11.22 -17.81 -0.39
CA LYS A 392 11.79 -18.88 0.47
C LYS A 392 13.24 -19.24 0.14
N ASP A 393 13.63 -19.16 -1.13
CA ASP A 393 14.95 -19.55 -1.58
C ASP A 393 16.05 -18.55 -1.15
N ILE A 394 15.67 -17.38 -0.64
CA ILE A 394 16.60 -16.45 0.04
C ILE A 394 17.09 -17.05 1.38
N TRP A 395 16.25 -17.86 2.06
CA TRP A 395 16.53 -18.53 3.32
C TRP A 395 16.46 -20.05 3.15
N LYS A 396 17.25 -20.60 2.21
CA LYS A 396 17.26 -22.04 1.88
C LYS A 396 17.28 -22.91 3.14
N GLY A 397 16.33 -23.84 3.23
CA GLY A 397 16.19 -24.77 4.35
C GLY A 397 15.36 -24.26 5.53
N VAL A 398 14.96 -22.99 5.56
CA VAL A 398 14.03 -22.49 6.59
C VAL A 398 12.59 -22.83 6.19
N PRO A 399 11.75 -23.36 7.09
CA PRO A 399 10.34 -23.62 6.80
C PRO A 399 9.60 -22.32 6.46
N ALA A 400 8.72 -22.36 5.45
CA ALA A 400 8.06 -21.16 4.91
C ALA A 400 7.35 -20.31 5.98
N LYS A 401 6.68 -20.95 6.96
CA LYS A 401 6.00 -20.26 8.08
C LYS A 401 6.94 -19.50 9.03
N GLU A 402 8.24 -19.81 9.00
CA GLU A 402 9.27 -19.16 9.81
C GLU A 402 10.17 -18.24 8.97
N LEU A 403 9.73 -17.83 7.78
CA LEU A 403 10.44 -16.79 7.03
C LEU A 403 10.12 -15.40 7.63
N PRO A 404 11.07 -14.46 7.66
CA PRO A 404 10.91 -13.16 8.32
C PRO A 404 10.09 -12.16 7.47
N ILE A 405 8.91 -12.60 7.02
CA ILE A 405 7.94 -11.79 6.30
C ILE A 405 6.61 -11.97 7.02
N ASP A 406 6.20 -10.97 7.80
CA ASP A 406 4.92 -10.96 8.51
C ASP A 406 3.81 -10.36 7.60
N SER A 407 2.67 -9.96 8.15
CA SER A 407 1.56 -9.37 7.41
C SER A 407 0.93 -8.22 8.19
N ILE A 408 0.75 -7.10 7.50
CA ILE A 408 -0.09 -6.00 7.95
C ILE A 408 -1.10 -5.74 6.85
N THR A 409 -2.36 -6.08 7.11
CA THR A 409 -3.40 -5.87 6.11
C THR A 409 -3.61 -4.39 5.85
N ASN A 410 -3.69 -4.04 4.56
CA ASN A 410 -4.01 -2.69 4.15
C ASN A 410 -5.36 -2.20 4.70
N GLY A 411 -5.50 -0.88 4.75
CA GLY A 411 -6.76 -0.21 4.98
C GLY A 411 -6.98 0.95 4.03
N ILE A 412 -8.06 1.68 4.28
CA ILE A 412 -8.33 2.97 3.65
C ILE A 412 -8.52 4.07 4.70
N HIS A 413 -8.19 5.31 4.34
CA HIS A 413 -8.49 6.44 5.19
C HIS A 413 -9.97 6.79 5.06
N THR A 414 -10.78 6.35 6.02
CA THR A 414 -12.26 6.42 5.96
C THR A 414 -12.79 7.81 5.59
N LEU A 415 -12.18 8.88 6.12
CA LEU A 415 -12.59 10.26 5.85
C LEU A 415 -12.30 10.73 4.42
N SER A 416 -11.36 10.10 3.71
CA SER A 416 -11.11 10.39 2.28
C SER A 416 -12.25 9.90 1.38
N TRP A 417 -12.95 8.85 1.79
CA TRP A 417 -13.83 8.07 0.90
C TRP A 417 -15.30 8.14 1.28
N ILE A 418 -15.61 8.53 2.52
CA ILE A 418 -16.98 8.70 2.99
C ILE A 418 -17.64 9.96 2.39
N SER A 419 -18.91 9.85 2.04
CA SER A 419 -19.74 10.98 1.60
C SER A 419 -20.15 11.89 2.77
N PHE A 420 -20.40 13.18 2.48
CA PHE A 420 -20.89 14.14 3.47
C PHE A 420 -22.17 13.66 4.18
N ASP A 421 -23.14 13.15 3.40
CA ASP A 421 -24.41 12.70 3.95
C ASP A 421 -24.23 11.53 4.93
N MET A 422 -23.30 10.62 4.62
CA MET A 422 -23.00 9.51 5.52
C MET A 422 -22.24 9.97 6.75
N GLN A 423 -21.27 10.87 6.59
CA GLN A 423 -20.53 11.42 7.72
C GLN A 423 -21.49 12.06 8.73
N ASN A 424 -22.47 12.85 8.27
CA ASN A 424 -23.48 13.46 9.12
C ASN A 424 -24.38 12.41 9.80
N LEU A 425 -24.75 11.35 9.08
CA LEU A 425 -25.53 10.25 9.64
C LEU A 425 -24.74 9.53 10.75
N LEU A 426 -23.47 9.21 10.51
CA LEU A 426 -22.61 8.57 11.50
C LEU A 426 -22.35 9.49 12.70
N ASP A 427 -22.09 10.79 12.49
CA ASP A 427 -21.91 11.75 13.57
C ASP A 427 -23.15 11.82 14.48
N ARG A 428 -24.37 11.70 13.92
CA ARG A 428 -25.63 11.67 14.69
C ARG A 428 -25.79 10.42 15.55
N TYR A 429 -25.47 9.24 15.01
CA TYR A 429 -25.79 7.96 15.68
C TYR A 429 -24.61 7.31 16.42
N LEU A 430 -23.39 7.47 15.92
CA LEU A 430 -22.16 6.96 16.55
C LEU A 430 -21.56 8.02 17.48
N GLY A 431 -21.77 9.31 17.19
CA GLY A 431 -21.09 10.45 17.83
C GLY A 431 -19.71 10.72 17.20
N PRO A 432 -19.09 11.89 17.37
CA PRO A 432 -17.87 12.30 16.64
C PRO A 432 -16.63 11.43 16.91
N ARG A 433 -16.68 10.57 17.94
CA ARG A 433 -15.56 9.71 18.35
C ARG A 433 -15.18 8.65 17.32
N TRP A 434 -16.07 8.26 16.39
CA TRP A 434 -15.66 7.35 15.31
C TRP A 434 -14.56 7.97 14.42
N ARG A 435 -14.50 9.32 14.35
CA ARG A 435 -13.45 10.08 13.65
C ARG A 435 -12.29 10.46 14.56
N THR A 436 -12.58 10.96 15.76
CA THR A 436 -11.54 11.50 16.65
C THR A 436 -10.81 10.42 17.47
N LYS A 437 -11.39 9.22 17.58
CA LYS A 437 -10.81 8.04 18.24
C LYS A 437 -10.98 6.80 17.36
N PRO A 438 -10.33 6.77 16.18
CA PRO A 438 -10.60 5.76 15.14
C PRO A 438 -10.21 4.33 15.55
N LEU A 439 -9.46 4.15 16.64
CA LEU A 439 -9.06 2.84 17.18
C LEU A 439 -10.05 2.28 18.22
N GLU A 440 -11.13 3.02 18.57
CA GLU A 440 -12.22 2.49 19.41
C GLU A 440 -13.24 1.69 18.56
N TYR A 441 -12.91 0.44 18.22
CA TYR A 441 -13.70 -0.36 17.27
C TYR A 441 -15.17 -0.58 17.69
N GLY A 442 -15.44 -0.70 18.99
CA GLY A 442 -16.80 -0.91 19.51
C GLY A 442 -17.77 0.25 19.22
N ILE A 443 -17.30 1.40 18.76
CA ILE A 443 -18.19 2.49 18.32
C ILE A 443 -19.03 2.05 17.10
N TRP A 444 -18.47 1.23 16.22
CA TRP A 444 -19.13 0.79 14.99
C TRP A 444 -20.34 -0.14 15.24
N GLU A 445 -20.45 -0.78 16.41
CA GLU A 445 -21.66 -1.51 16.81
C GLU A 445 -22.90 -0.62 16.84
N ARG A 446 -22.73 0.69 17.04
CA ARG A 446 -23.84 1.66 17.06
C ARG A 446 -24.47 1.88 15.69
N VAL A 447 -23.84 1.42 14.59
CA VAL A 447 -24.47 1.42 13.26
C VAL A 447 -25.80 0.68 13.27
N GLN A 448 -25.95 -0.34 14.11
CA GLN A 448 -27.22 -1.07 14.28
C GLN A 448 -28.37 -0.18 14.77
N LYS A 449 -28.06 0.94 15.45
CA LYS A 449 -29.05 1.90 15.97
C LYS A 449 -29.57 2.87 14.91
N ILE A 450 -28.94 2.95 13.75
CA ILE A 450 -29.38 3.83 12.65
C ILE A 450 -30.73 3.29 12.13
N PRO A 451 -31.81 4.09 12.06
CA PRO A 451 -33.07 3.64 11.48
C PRO A 451 -32.89 3.21 10.02
N ASP A 452 -33.47 2.07 9.61
CA ASP A 452 -33.30 1.53 8.26
C ASP A 452 -33.68 2.54 7.17
N ALA A 453 -34.77 3.29 7.39
CA ALA A 453 -35.25 4.31 6.48
C ALA A 453 -34.26 5.47 6.28
N GLU A 454 -33.56 5.88 7.34
CA GLU A 454 -32.57 6.96 7.24
C GLU A 454 -31.32 6.50 6.51
N LEU A 455 -30.85 5.28 6.77
CA LEU A 455 -29.70 4.70 6.07
C LEU A 455 -30.00 4.50 4.59
N TRP A 456 -31.15 3.89 4.27
CA TRP A 456 -31.56 3.62 2.90
C TRP A 456 -31.75 4.90 2.07
N ARG A 457 -32.48 5.90 2.57
CA ARG A 457 -32.66 7.18 1.86
C ARG A 457 -31.36 7.96 1.72
N THR A 458 -30.44 7.82 2.66
CA THR A 458 -29.11 8.43 2.53
C THR A 458 -28.33 7.76 1.41
N HIS A 459 -28.51 6.45 1.23
CA HIS A 459 -27.96 5.70 0.11
C HIS A 459 -28.51 6.10 -1.24
N GLU A 460 -29.84 6.15 -1.38
CA GLU A 460 -30.51 6.53 -2.62
C GLU A 460 -30.04 7.89 -3.15
N ARG A 461 -29.94 8.91 -2.27
CA ARG A 461 -29.45 10.24 -2.66
C ARG A 461 -28.05 10.25 -3.26
N ARG A 462 -27.16 9.39 -2.77
CA ARG A 462 -25.77 9.31 -3.30
C ARG A 462 -25.73 8.52 -4.59
N LYS A 463 -26.57 7.50 -4.70
CA LYS A 463 -26.76 6.75 -5.93
C LYS A 463 -27.29 7.66 -7.04
N GLU A 464 -28.29 8.48 -6.78
CA GLU A 464 -28.78 9.52 -7.72
C GLU A 464 -27.61 10.40 -8.22
N ARG A 465 -26.79 10.93 -7.31
CA ARG A 465 -25.61 11.73 -7.68
C ARG A 465 -24.59 10.95 -8.53
N LEU A 466 -24.39 9.66 -8.26
CA LEU A 466 -23.53 8.82 -9.09
C LEU A 466 -24.11 8.68 -10.50
N ILE A 467 -25.42 8.47 -10.64
CA ILE A 467 -26.07 8.36 -11.94
C ILE A 467 -25.94 9.66 -12.74
N ASP A 468 -26.20 10.81 -12.11
CA ASP A 468 -26.02 12.12 -12.75
C ASP A 468 -24.56 12.36 -13.15
N PHE A 469 -23.61 12.00 -12.28
CA PHE A 469 -22.19 12.07 -12.60
C PHE A 469 -21.82 11.19 -13.81
N CYS A 470 -22.35 9.98 -13.90
CA CYS A 470 -22.14 9.10 -15.05
C CYS A 470 -22.69 9.71 -16.34
N ARG A 471 -23.91 10.27 -16.31
CA ARG A 471 -24.54 10.92 -17.47
C ARG A 471 -23.72 12.09 -17.98
N GLU A 472 -23.27 12.98 -17.09
CA GLU A 472 -22.44 14.13 -17.45
C GLU A 472 -21.09 13.71 -18.04
N ARG A 473 -20.43 12.70 -17.43
CA ARG A 473 -19.16 12.17 -17.96
C ARG A 473 -19.34 11.52 -19.33
N LEU A 474 -20.38 10.72 -19.51
CA LEU A 474 -20.65 10.04 -20.78
C LEU A 474 -21.01 11.03 -21.88
N LYS A 475 -21.77 12.08 -21.56
CA LYS A 475 -22.04 13.21 -22.45
C LYS A 475 -20.74 13.87 -22.92
N ALA A 476 -19.84 14.21 -21.99
CA ALA A 476 -18.53 14.79 -22.33
C ALA A 476 -17.68 13.86 -23.22
N GLN A 477 -17.64 12.56 -22.90
CA GLN A 477 -16.94 11.54 -23.69
C GLN A 477 -17.48 11.44 -25.12
N ILE A 478 -18.81 11.48 -25.30
CA ILE A 478 -19.48 11.39 -26.60
C ILE A 478 -19.21 12.65 -27.43
N ILE A 479 -19.27 13.84 -26.81
CA ILE A 479 -18.92 15.11 -27.45
C ILE A 479 -17.47 15.09 -27.96
N ASN A 480 -16.52 14.66 -27.12
CA ASN A 480 -15.10 14.62 -27.47
C ASN A 480 -14.78 13.66 -28.63
N ARG A 481 -15.59 12.61 -28.81
CA ARG A 481 -15.45 11.68 -29.93
C ARG A 481 -16.17 12.12 -31.21
N GLY A 482 -16.89 13.24 -31.18
CA GLY A 482 -17.55 13.83 -32.36
C GLY A 482 -18.85 13.11 -32.78
N PHE A 483 -19.52 12.43 -31.85
CA PHE A 483 -20.79 11.73 -32.12
C PHE A 483 -21.99 12.68 -32.32
N THR A 484 -23.11 12.12 -32.75
CA THR A 484 -24.30 12.88 -33.15
C THR A 484 -25.06 13.48 -31.96
N LYS A 485 -25.86 14.52 -32.21
CA LYS A 485 -26.77 15.11 -31.20
C LYS A 485 -27.74 14.08 -30.58
N ASN A 486 -28.16 13.08 -31.33
CA ASN A 486 -29.05 12.03 -30.82
C ASN A 486 -28.36 11.16 -29.77
N GLU A 487 -27.09 10.81 -29.98
CA GLU A 487 -26.29 10.04 -29.02
C GLU A 487 -25.98 10.86 -27.75
N ILE A 488 -25.74 12.16 -27.91
CA ILE A 488 -25.59 13.10 -26.78
C ILE A 488 -26.87 13.13 -25.93
N ASN A 489 -28.04 13.32 -26.55
CA ASN A 489 -29.32 13.35 -25.85
C ASN A 489 -29.65 12.00 -25.18
N HIS A 490 -29.25 10.89 -25.81
CA HIS A 490 -29.45 9.56 -25.24
C HIS A 490 -28.64 9.34 -23.96
N ALA A 491 -27.41 9.85 -23.89
CA ALA A 491 -26.56 9.76 -22.71
C ALA A 491 -27.12 10.50 -21.48
N GLU A 492 -28.08 11.42 -21.67
CA GLU A 492 -28.79 12.06 -20.55
C GLU A 492 -29.88 11.17 -19.95
N GLN A 493 -30.24 10.07 -20.61
CA GLN A 493 -31.37 9.19 -20.25
C GLN A 493 -30.94 7.78 -19.83
N ILE A 494 -29.67 7.42 -20.01
CA ILE A 494 -29.13 6.13 -19.58
C ILE A 494 -29.07 6.01 -18.07
N LEU A 495 -29.06 4.77 -17.58
CA LEU A 495 -29.05 4.40 -16.16
C LEU A 495 -30.25 4.96 -15.38
N THR A 496 -30.60 4.29 -14.28
CA THR A 496 -31.73 4.66 -13.42
C THR A 496 -31.33 4.53 -11.95
N PRO A 497 -31.69 5.49 -11.07
CA PRO A 497 -31.44 5.38 -9.63
C PRO A 497 -32.16 4.18 -8.97
N GLU A 498 -33.26 3.70 -9.55
CA GLU A 498 -34.05 2.59 -9.05
C GLU A 498 -33.39 1.22 -9.30
N ALA A 499 -32.51 1.11 -10.29
CA ALA A 499 -31.89 -0.16 -10.68
C ALA A 499 -30.69 -0.55 -9.83
N LEU A 500 -30.60 -1.81 -9.40
CA LEU A 500 -29.42 -2.36 -8.73
C LEU A 500 -28.13 -2.01 -9.51
N THR A 501 -27.24 -1.25 -8.88
CA THR A 501 -26.04 -0.70 -9.51
C THR A 501 -24.78 -1.41 -9.02
N ILE A 502 -24.12 -2.10 -9.93
CA ILE A 502 -22.87 -2.83 -9.68
C ILE A 502 -21.70 -1.99 -10.20
N GLY A 503 -20.75 -1.68 -9.32
CA GLY A 503 -19.52 -0.99 -9.67
C GLY A 503 -18.36 -1.95 -9.91
N PHE A 504 -17.56 -1.66 -10.94
CA PHE A 504 -16.25 -2.27 -11.15
C PHE A 504 -15.24 -1.18 -11.54
N ALA A 505 -14.29 -0.85 -10.66
CA ALA A 505 -13.20 0.03 -11.04
C ALA A 505 -11.83 -0.33 -10.46
N ARG A 506 -10.84 -0.41 -11.35
CA ARG A 506 -9.44 -0.69 -11.00
C ARG A 506 -8.53 -0.53 -12.22
N ARG A 507 -7.21 -0.54 -12.00
CA ARG A 507 -6.25 -0.76 -13.09
C ARG A 507 -6.61 -2.06 -13.81
N PHE A 508 -6.76 -2.03 -15.14
CA PHE A 508 -6.99 -3.21 -15.97
C PHE A 508 -5.69 -4.00 -16.15
N ALA A 509 -5.79 -5.30 -15.90
CA ALA A 509 -4.75 -6.31 -16.10
C ALA A 509 -5.44 -7.67 -16.28
N THR A 510 -4.81 -8.60 -16.98
CA THR A 510 -5.41 -9.90 -17.35
C THR A 510 -5.87 -10.72 -16.14
N TYR A 511 -5.09 -10.76 -15.05
CA TYR A 511 -5.45 -11.49 -13.84
C TYR A 511 -6.66 -10.91 -13.09
N LYS A 512 -7.07 -9.66 -13.36
CA LYS A 512 -8.22 -9.02 -12.71
C LYS A 512 -9.55 -9.35 -13.36
N ARG A 513 -9.52 -9.98 -14.54
CA ARG A 513 -10.68 -10.56 -15.24
C ARG A 513 -11.87 -9.61 -15.38
N GLY A 514 -11.63 -8.37 -15.81
CA GLY A 514 -12.69 -7.38 -16.04
C GLY A 514 -13.76 -7.82 -17.05
N THR A 515 -13.49 -8.86 -17.85
CA THR A 515 -14.44 -9.42 -18.82
C THR A 515 -15.13 -10.71 -18.38
N LEU A 516 -14.90 -11.23 -17.16
CA LEU A 516 -15.47 -12.51 -16.71
C LEU A 516 -17.00 -12.51 -16.80
N LEU A 517 -17.64 -11.39 -16.45
CA LEU A 517 -19.09 -11.24 -16.54
C LEU A 517 -19.58 -11.43 -17.99
N PHE A 518 -18.81 -11.07 -19.00
CA PHE A 518 -19.22 -11.17 -20.40
C PHE A 518 -19.04 -12.57 -20.99
N ARG A 519 -18.61 -13.56 -20.20
CA ARG A 519 -18.44 -14.93 -20.66
C ARG A 519 -19.76 -15.59 -21.06
N ASP A 520 -20.85 -15.29 -20.35
CA ASP A 520 -22.22 -15.71 -20.68
C ASP A 520 -23.10 -14.49 -20.99
N ILE A 521 -22.97 -13.98 -22.22
CA ILE A 521 -23.71 -12.81 -22.71
C ILE A 521 -25.24 -13.00 -22.64
N GLU A 522 -25.73 -14.21 -22.89
CA GLU A 522 -27.17 -14.47 -22.91
C GLU A 522 -27.77 -14.44 -21.51
N ARG A 523 -27.04 -14.96 -20.51
CA ARG A 523 -27.44 -14.86 -19.10
C ARG A 523 -27.35 -13.42 -18.60
N LEU A 524 -26.29 -12.69 -18.95
CA LEU A 524 -26.17 -11.26 -18.65
C LEU A 524 -27.36 -10.47 -19.20
N LYS A 525 -27.69 -10.69 -20.48
CA LYS A 525 -28.79 -10.01 -21.17
C LYS A 525 -30.12 -10.23 -20.44
N LYS A 526 -30.42 -11.47 -20.02
CA LYS A 526 -31.64 -11.79 -19.26
C LYS A 526 -31.71 -11.04 -17.93
N ILE A 527 -30.57 -10.88 -17.26
CA ILE A 527 -30.49 -10.16 -15.97
C ILE A 527 -30.78 -8.68 -16.15
N ILE A 528 -30.03 -8.00 -17.04
CA ILE A 528 -30.11 -6.54 -17.16
C ILE A 528 -31.41 -6.08 -17.83
N SER A 529 -31.98 -6.88 -18.75
CA SER A 529 -33.20 -6.54 -19.49
C SER A 529 -34.49 -6.84 -18.72
N ASN A 530 -34.40 -7.29 -17.46
CA ASN A 530 -35.57 -7.56 -16.63
C ASN A 530 -36.22 -6.24 -16.16
N PRO A 531 -37.41 -5.87 -16.65
CA PRO A 531 -38.04 -4.60 -16.31
C PRO A 531 -38.55 -4.53 -14.86
N HIS A 532 -38.73 -5.68 -14.20
CA HIS A 532 -39.19 -5.77 -12.82
C HIS A 532 -38.05 -5.77 -11.80
N ARG A 533 -36.85 -6.13 -12.23
CA ARG A 533 -35.63 -6.19 -11.41
C ARG A 533 -34.45 -5.66 -12.21
N PRO A 534 -34.44 -4.37 -12.60
CA PRO A 534 -33.42 -3.85 -13.48
C PRO A 534 -32.02 -3.93 -12.84
N VAL A 535 -31.00 -4.22 -13.63
CA VAL A 535 -29.61 -4.28 -13.16
C VAL A 535 -28.74 -3.48 -14.11
N GLN A 536 -27.85 -2.66 -13.55
CA GLN A 536 -26.92 -1.84 -14.32
C GLN A 536 -25.50 -1.94 -13.76
N ILE A 537 -24.51 -1.73 -14.62
CA ILE A 537 -23.09 -1.95 -14.30
C ILE A 537 -22.27 -0.75 -14.78
N ILE A 538 -21.42 -0.24 -13.89
CA ILE A 538 -20.55 0.90 -14.15
C ILE A 538 -19.10 0.42 -14.08
N PHE A 539 -18.42 0.44 -15.23
CA PHE A 539 -16.99 0.16 -15.35
C PHE A 539 -16.17 1.46 -15.33
N ALA A 540 -14.99 1.43 -14.72
CA ALA A 540 -13.98 2.48 -14.88
C ALA A 540 -12.56 1.92 -14.66
N GLY A 541 -11.56 2.50 -15.31
CA GLY A 541 -10.18 2.11 -15.06
C GLY A 541 -9.24 2.35 -16.22
N LYS A 542 -7.94 2.32 -15.92
CA LYS A 542 -6.84 2.51 -16.87
C LYS A 542 -6.04 1.22 -17.04
N ALA A 543 -5.61 0.90 -18.24
CA ALA A 543 -4.56 -0.09 -18.49
C ALA A 543 -3.20 0.59 -18.47
N HIS A 544 -2.12 -0.12 -18.13
CA HIS A 544 -0.78 0.45 -18.30
C HIS A 544 -0.48 0.69 -19.79
N PRO A 545 0.27 1.73 -20.20
CA PRO A 545 0.44 2.05 -21.62
C PRO A 545 1.08 0.91 -22.43
N HIS A 546 1.93 0.12 -21.77
CA HIS A 546 2.62 -1.05 -22.33
C HIS A 546 1.86 -2.39 -22.11
N ASP A 547 0.70 -2.38 -21.43
CA ASP A 547 -0.11 -3.58 -21.19
C ASP A 547 -1.22 -3.70 -22.25
N ASN A 548 -0.85 -4.25 -23.41
CA ASN A 548 -1.79 -4.47 -24.52
C ASN A 548 -2.97 -5.37 -24.13
N GLY A 549 -2.75 -6.37 -23.26
CA GLY A 549 -3.82 -7.25 -22.78
C GLY A 549 -4.85 -6.47 -21.95
N GLY A 550 -4.39 -5.60 -21.05
CA GLY A 550 -5.25 -4.68 -20.31
C GLY A 550 -6.03 -3.72 -21.23
N LYS A 551 -5.39 -3.19 -22.27
CA LYS A 551 -6.04 -2.31 -23.27
C LYS A 551 -7.10 -3.05 -24.09
N GLU A 552 -6.85 -4.30 -24.46
CA GLU A 552 -7.79 -5.15 -25.18
C GLU A 552 -9.03 -5.48 -24.33
N LEU A 553 -8.85 -5.71 -23.02
CA LEU A 553 -9.99 -5.86 -22.10
C LEU A 553 -10.87 -4.60 -22.09
N ILE A 554 -10.27 -3.40 -21.97
CA ILE A 554 -11.03 -2.13 -22.02
C ILE A 554 -11.79 -1.99 -23.33
N LYS A 555 -11.13 -2.29 -24.47
CA LYS A 555 -11.74 -2.24 -25.79
C LYS A 555 -12.96 -3.17 -25.88
N ASN A 556 -12.83 -4.43 -25.45
CA ASN A 556 -13.91 -5.40 -25.47
C ASN A 556 -15.11 -4.93 -24.61
N ILE A 557 -14.85 -4.35 -23.44
CA ILE A 557 -15.89 -3.79 -22.58
C ILE A 557 -16.57 -2.61 -23.27
N ALA A 558 -15.81 -1.69 -23.85
CA ALA A 558 -16.33 -0.53 -24.56
C ALA A 558 -17.18 -0.92 -25.77
N GLU A 559 -16.81 -1.98 -26.50
CA GLU A 559 -17.62 -2.54 -27.59
C GLU A 559 -18.94 -3.13 -27.09
N ILE A 560 -18.93 -3.85 -25.96
CA ILE A 560 -20.15 -4.40 -25.36
C ILE A 560 -21.08 -3.28 -24.90
N CYS A 561 -20.56 -2.24 -24.24
CA CYS A 561 -21.33 -1.08 -23.80
C CYS A 561 -22.06 -0.35 -24.95
N ARG A 562 -21.65 -0.54 -26.21
CA ARG A 562 -22.27 0.11 -27.37
C ARG A 562 -23.39 -0.71 -28.03
N ARG A 563 -23.53 -1.99 -27.70
CA ARG A 563 -24.58 -2.83 -28.29
C ARG A 563 -25.95 -2.37 -27.80
N GLU A 564 -26.95 -2.43 -28.66
CA GLU A 564 -28.28 -1.90 -28.41
C GLU A 564 -28.93 -2.49 -27.14
N GLU A 565 -28.68 -3.77 -26.87
CA GLU A 565 -29.19 -4.48 -25.70
C GLU A 565 -28.46 -4.16 -24.38
N PHE A 566 -27.31 -3.47 -24.42
CA PHE A 566 -26.47 -3.17 -23.24
C PHE A 566 -26.32 -1.67 -22.95
N ARG A 567 -26.44 -0.81 -23.97
CA ARG A 567 -26.07 0.61 -23.90
C ARG A 567 -26.79 1.46 -22.84
N ASP A 568 -27.97 1.03 -22.42
CA ASP A 568 -28.76 1.70 -21.38
C ASP A 568 -28.41 1.24 -19.96
N HIS A 569 -27.70 0.12 -19.83
CA HIS A 569 -27.47 -0.58 -18.57
C HIS A 569 -25.99 -0.76 -18.22
N ILE A 570 -25.07 -0.73 -19.20
CA ILE A 570 -23.65 -0.95 -18.98
C ILE A 570 -22.87 0.23 -19.55
N VAL A 571 -22.09 0.89 -18.68
CA VAL A 571 -21.31 2.07 -19.07
C VAL A 571 -19.84 1.92 -18.69
N PHE A 572 -18.97 2.59 -19.45
CA PHE A 572 -17.55 2.72 -19.16
C PHE A 572 -17.19 4.20 -18.99
N LEU A 573 -16.71 4.57 -17.80
CA LEU A 573 -16.23 5.91 -17.48
C LEU A 573 -14.73 6.01 -17.77
N GLU A 574 -14.37 6.99 -18.59
CA GLU A 574 -12.99 7.30 -18.93
C GLU A 574 -12.27 8.04 -17.80
N ASP A 575 -10.94 7.96 -17.84
CA ASP A 575 -10.02 8.71 -16.98
C ASP A 575 -10.26 8.50 -15.48
N TYR A 576 -10.35 7.23 -15.08
CA TYR A 576 -10.51 6.86 -13.67
C TYR A 576 -9.40 7.45 -12.78
N ASP A 577 -9.82 8.32 -11.85
CA ASP A 577 -8.99 9.01 -10.86
C ASP A 577 -9.66 8.95 -9.47
N ILE A 578 -9.10 9.68 -8.48
CA ILE A 578 -9.67 9.77 -7.12
C ILE A 578 -11.10 10.32 -7.13
N ASN A 579 -11.42 11.28 -7.99
CA ASN A 579 -12.74 11.89 -8.03
C ASN A 579 -13.79 10.90 -8.58
N VAL A 580 -13.52 10.24 -9.71
CA VAL A 580 -14.37 9.17 -10.25
C VAL A 580 -14.55 8.06 -9.20
N ALA A 581 -13.47 7.67 -8.52
CA ALA A 581 -13.53 6.68 -7.46
C ALA A 581 -14.46 7.12 -6.31
N ARG A 582 -14.41 8.38 -5.86
CA ARG A 582 -15.29 8.89 -4.79
C ARG A 582 -16.76 8.76 -5.18
N TYR A 583 -17.16 9.21 -6.37
CA TYR A 583 -18.56 9.08 -6.82
C TYR A 583 -19.01 7.62 -6.86
N MET A 584 -18.17 6.73 -7.42
CA MET A 584 -18.53 5.31 -7.52
C MET A 584 -18.68 4.66 -6.14
N VAL A 585 -17.66 4.73 -5.27
CA VAL A 585 -17.68 4.03 -3.97
C VAL A 585 -18.72 4.61 -2.99
N GLN A 586 -19.19 5.83 -3.23
CA GLN A 586 -20.25 6.46 -2.44
C GLN A 586 -21.67 6.10 -2.91
N GLY A 587 -21.85 5.73 -4.18
CA GLY A 587 -23.18 5.56 -4.80
C GLY A 587 -23.53 4.15 -5.26
N VAL A 588 -22.57 3.23 -5.42
CA VAL A 588 -22.85 1.85 -5.85
C VAL A 588 -23.57 1.02 -4.78
N ASP A 589 -24.43 0.11 -5.20
CA ASP A 589 -25.07 -0.86 -4.30
C ASP A 589 -24.13 -2.03 -3.99
N VAL A 590 -23.46 -2.56 -5.03
CA VAL A 590 -22.52 -3.68 -4.93
C VAL A 590 -21.21 -3.33 -5.63
N TRP A 591 -20.10 -3.69 -5.01
CA TRP A 591 -18.77 -3.58 -5.58
C TRP A 591 -18.24 -4.95 -6.00
N LEU A 592 -18.00 -5.13 -7.30
CA LEU A 592 -17.57 -6.39 -7.88
C LEU A 592 -16.03 -6.47 -7.96
N ASN A 593 -15.45 -7.53 -7.42
CA ASN A 593 -14.01 -7.81 -7.51
C ASN A 593 -13.76 -9.29 -7.77
N ASN A 594 -13.29 -9.63 -8.97
CA ASN A 594 -13.10 -11.01 -9.43
C ASN A 594 -11.66 -11.31 -9.92
N PRO A 595 -10.61 -10.94 -9.17
CA PRO A 595 -9.25 -11.31 -9.57
C PRO A 595 -9.04 -12.82 -9.52
N ARG A 596 -8.04 -13.32 -10.24
CA ARG A 596 -7.58 -14.71 -10.12
C ARG A 596 -6.87 -14.87 -8.78
N ARG A 597 -7.32 -15.82 -7.97
CA ARG A 597 -6.65 -16.18 -6.71
C ARG A 597 -5.34 -16.94 -6.98
N PRO A 598 -4.23 -16.69 -6.24
CA PRO A 598 -4.00 -15.68 -5.20
C PRO A 598 -3.24 -14.45 -5.72
N LEU A 599 -3.66 -13.86 -6.85
CA LEU A 599 -2.91 -12.81 -7.56
C LEU A 599 -3.31 -11.39 -7.16
N GLU A 600 -4.28 -11.20 -6.27
CA GLU A 600 -4.52 -9.91 -5.62
C GLU A 600 -3.85 -9.87 -4.25
N ALA A 601 -2.79 -9.07 -4.10
CA ALA A 601 -2.07 -8.97 -2.83
C ALA A 601 -2.95 -8.46 -1.68
N SER A 602 -3.87 -7.53 -1.95
CA SER A 602 -4.83 -7.03 -0.95
C SER A 602 -6.05 -6.48 -1.67
N GLY A 603 -5.95 -5.28 -2.23
CA GLY A 603 -7.03 -4.63 -2.99
C GLY A 603 -7.88 -3.67 -2.14
N THR A 604 -7.53 -2.39 -2.12
CA THR A 604 -8.18 -1.41 -1.22
C THR A 604 -9.51 -0.86 -1.73
N SER A 605 -9.87 -1.07 -3.00
CA SER A 605 -11.10 -0.48 -3.58
C SER A 605 -12.38 -0.96 -2.89
N GLY A 606 -12.47 -2.26 -2.57
CA GLY A 606 -13.62 -2.84 -1.88
C GLY A 606 -13.79 -2.34 -0.44
N MET A 607 -12.70 -1.92 0.21
CA MET A 607 -12.72 -1.37 1.57
C MET A 607 -13.37 0.02 1.63
N LYS A 608 -13.43 0.74 0.52
CA LYS A 608 -13.98 2.12 0.42
C LYS A 608 -15.50 2.18 0.40
N VAL A 609 -16.13 1.06 0.07
CA VAL A 609 -17.57 0.96 -0.19
C VAL A 609 -18.38 0.82 1.10
N PRO A 610 -17.99 -0.03 2.08
CA PRO A 610 -18.72 -0.19 3.33
C PRO A 610 -18.92 1.09 4.15
N PRO A 611 -17.97 2.03 4.28
CA PRO A 611 -18.23 3.30 4.96
C PRO A 611 -19.42 4.09 4.40
N ASN A 612 -19.77 3.86 3.13
CA ASN A 612 -20.92 4.45 2.45
C ASN A 612 -22.15 3.52 2.41
N GLY A 613 -22.11 2.35 3.04
CA GLY A 613 -23.22 1.41 3.11
C GLY A 613 -23.39 0.54 1.86
N GLY A 614 -22.45 0.53 0.91
CA GLY A 614 -22.46 -0.46 -0.16
C GLY A 614 -21.92 -1.83 0.29
N LEU A 615 -22.17 -2.87 -0.51
CA LEU A 615 -21.77 -4.25 -0.22
C LEU A 615 -20.69 -4.76 -1.18
N ASN A 616 -19.90 -5.73 -0.76
CA ASN A 616 -18.88 -6.36 -1.61
C ASN A 616 -19.38 -7.69 -2.18
N PHE A 617 -19.05 -7.95 -3.43
CA PHE A 617 -19.19 -9.25 -4.08
C PHE A 617 -17.87 -9.63 -4.73
N SER A 618 -17.14 -10.58 -4.15
CA SER A 618 -15.75 -10.79 -4.53
C SER A 618 -15.26 -12.23 -4.39
N ILE A 619 -14.26 -12.60 -5.17
CA ILE A 619 -13.45 -13.81 -4.96
C ILE A 619 -12.77 -13.72 -3.58
N LEU A 620 -12.65 -14.85 -2.89
CA LEU A 620 -11.91 -14.96 -1.63
C LEU A 620 -10.39 -14.93 -1.88
N ASP A 621 -9.90 -13.72 -2.18
CA ASP A 621 -8.49 -13.38 -2.41
C ASP A 621 -8.16 -12.03 -1.77
N GLY A 622 -6.87 -11.73 -1.61
CA GLY A 622 -6.39 -10.49 -1.00
C GLY A 622 -7.04 -10.21 0.35
N TRP A 623 -7.58 -9.00 0.51
CA TRP A 623 -8.24 -8.58 1.76
C TRP A 623 -9.58 -9.28 2.03
N TRP A 624 -10.27 -9.72 0.97
CA TRP A 624 -11.62 -10.27 1.13
C TRP A 624 -11.60 -11.67 1.74
N ASP A 625 -10.49 -12.41 1.55
CA ASP A 625 -10.29 -13.74 2.14
C ASP A 625 -10.35 -13.74 3.68
N GLU A 626 -9.82 -12.68 4.30
CA GLU A 626 -9.84 -12.45 5.76
C GLU A 626 -11.03 -11.61 6.23
N ALA A 627 -11.64 -10.79 5.36
CA ALA A 627 -12.77 -9.94 5.71
C ALA A 627 -14.12 -10.66 5.71
N TYR A 628 -14.33 -11.62 4.81
CA TYR A 628 -15.63 -12.22 4.56
C TYR A 628 -16.12 -13.12 5.71
N ASP A 629 -17.32 -12.85 6.21
CA ASP A 629 -17.93 -13.61 7.32
C ASP A 629 -19.27 -14.28 6.96
N GLY A 630 -19.69 -14.20 5.69
CA GLY A 630 -20.96 -14.74 5.21
C GLY A 630 -22.18 -13.83 5.40
N GLN A 631 -22.03 -12.69 6.08
CA GLN A 631 -23.12 -11.74 6.34
C GLN A 631 -22.81 -10.33 5.82
N ASN A 632 -21.52 -9.99 5.62
CA ASN A 632 -21.05 -8.67 5.20
C ASN A 632 -20.95 -8.47 3.67
N GLY A 633 -21.40 -9.43 2.87
CA GLY A 633 -21.34 -9.39 1.41
C GLY A 633 -21.43 -10.80 0.83
N TRP A 634 -20.83 -11.01 -0.34
CA TRP A 634 -20.87 -12.30 -1.02
C TRP A 634 -19.49 -12.72 -1.54
N ALA A 635 -19.30 -14.04 -1.60
CA ALA A 635 -18.13 -14.69 -2.16
C ALA A 635 -18.41 -15.25 -3.56
N ILE A 636 -17.42 -15.22 -4.44
CA ILE A 636 -17.40 -16.00 -5.68
C ILE A 636 -16.48 -17.21 -5.43
N GLY A 637 -17.04 -18.43 -5.54
CA GLY A 637 -16.31 -19.66 -5.24
C GLY A 637 -16.04 -19.87 -3.74
N ASN A 638 -15.22 -20.87 -3.41
CA ASN A 638 -14.87 -21.31 -2.07
C ASN A 638 -13.37 -21.61 -1.92
N ARG A 639 -12.53 -20.62 -2.29
CA ARG A 639 -11.04 -20.63 -2.17
C ARG A 639 -10.33 -21.69 -3.02
N GLU A 640 -10.94 -22.11 -4.12
CA GLU A 640 -10.32 -23.07 -5.02
C GLU A 640 -9.13 -22.46 -5.78
N GLU A 641 -8.10 -23.28 -6.01
CA GLU A 641 -6.97 -22.95 -6.89
C GLU A 641 -7.00 -23.90 -8.10
N TYR A 642 -6.83 -23.33 -9.29
CA TYR A 642 -6.99 -24.05 -10.56
C TYR A 642 -5.70 -24.00 -11.36
N THR A 643 -5.35 -25.12 -11.99
CA THR A 643 -4.24 -25.19 -12.95
C THR A 643 -4.68 -24.82 -14.36
N ASP A 644 -5.94 -25.13 -14.72
CA ASP A 644 -6.56 -24.74 -15.98
C ASP A 644 -7.34 -23.42 -15.79
N LEU A 645 -6.78 -22.36 -16.37
CA LEU A 645 -7.30 -21.00 -16.25
C LEU A 645 -8.61 -20.77 -17.00
N GLU A 646 -8.89 -21.56 -18.05
CA GLU A 646 -10.11 -21.46 -18.85
C GLU A 646 -11.26 -22.17 -18.13
N TYR A 647 -10.98 -23.36 -17.58
CA TYR A 647 -11.91 -24.06 -16.71
C TYR A 647 -12.25 -23.25 -15.46
N GLN A 648 -11.25 -22.60 -14.84
CA GLN A 648 -11.47 -21.66 -13.73
C GLN A 648 -12.50 -20.58 -14.11
N ASP A 649 -12.29 -19.92 -15.25
CA ASP A 649 -13.16 -18.83 -15.67
C ASP A 649 -14.58 -19.31 -15.99
N GLU A 650 -14.76 -20.54 -16.47
CA GLU A 650 -16.07 -21.16 -16.64
C GLU A 650 -16.77 -21.40 -15.29
N VAL A 651 -16.10 -22.08 -14.35
CA VAL A 651 -16.67 -22.41 -13.04
C VAL A 651 -17.01 -21.15 -12.25
N GLU A 652 -16.08 -20.20 -12.19
CA GLU A 652 -16.26 -18.98 -11.39
C GLU A 652 -17.23 -17.99 -12.05
N SER A 653 -17.34 -17.95 -13.39
CA SER A 653 -18.42 -17.23 -14.07
C SER A 653 -19.78 -17.80 -13.71
N ASN A 654 -19.93 -19.14 -13.70
CA ASN A 654 -21.18 -19.79 -13.31
C ASN A 654 -21.53 -19.52 -11.84
N ALA A 655 -20.55 -19.60 -10.94
CA ALA A 655 -20.72 -19.25 -9.53
C ALA A 655 -21.16 -17.79 -9.36
N LEU A 656 -20.50 -16.86 -10.07
CA LEU A 656 -20.84 -15.44 -10.06
C LEU A 656 -22.31 -15.22 -10.41
N TYR A 657 -22.77 -15.80 -11.52
CA TYR A 657 -24.16 -15.65 -11.95
C TYR A 657 -25.16 -16.32 -11.01
N ASN A 658 -24.84 -17.48 -10.44
CA ASN A 658 -25.71 -18.15 -9.48
C ASN A 658 -25.97 -17.28 -8.25
N VAL A 659 -24.95 -16.60 -7.73
CA VAL A 659 -25.10 -15.68 -6.60
C VAL A 659 -25.89 -14.43 -7.01
N LEU A 660 -25.63 -13.85 -8.19
CA LEU A 660 -26.41 -12.72 -8.68
C LEU A 660 -27.91 -13.03 -8.76
N GLU A 661 -28.27 -14.12 -9.42
CA GLU A 661 -29.66 -14.44 -9.73
C GLU A 661 -30.46 -14.94 -8.53
N ASN A 662 -29.82 -15.71 -7.64
CA ASN A 662 -30.52 -16.38 -6.54
C ASN A 662 -30.42 -15.65 -5.20
N GLU A 663 -29.42 -14.77 -5.02
CA GLU A 663 -29.18 -14.10 -3.74
C GLU A 663 -29.22 -12.57 -3.88
N ILE A 664 -28.29 -11.98 -4.64
CA ILE A 664 -28.10 -10.51 -4.67
C ILE A 664 -29.32 -9.79 -5.25
N ILE A 665 -29.75 -10.16 -6.46
CA ILE A 665 -30.86 -9.49 -7.15
C ILE A 665 -32.18 -9.70 -6.39
N PRO A 666 -32.57 -10.91 -5.95
CA PRO A 666 -33.76 -11.10 -5.14
C PRO A 666 -33.75 -10.28 -3.85
N LEU A 667 -32.64 -10.26 -3.11
CA LEU A 667 -32.52 -9.55 -1.83
C LEU A 667 -32.69 -8.03 -1.99
N TYR A 668 -32.14 -7.45 -3.06
CA TYR A 668 -32.26 -6.02 -3.36
C TYR A 668 -33.71 -5.60 -3.66
N TYR A 669 -34.46 -6.46 -4.35
CA TYR A 669 -35.83 -6.18 -4.78
C TYR A 669 -36.90 -6.73 -3.83
N GLU A 670 -36.51 -7.37 -2.73
CA GLU A 670 -37.42 -7.73 -1.65
C GLU A 670 -37.72 -6.50 -0.78
N ARG A 671 -38.85 -5.84 -1.09
CA ARG A 671 -39.24 -4.57 -0.48
C ARG A 671 -40.39 -4.73 0.51
N GLY A 672 -40.30 -4.00 1.63
CA GLY A 672 -41.40 -3.86 2.60
C GLY A 672 -42.53 -2.97 2.10
N ARG A 673 -43.58 -2.77 2.92
CA ARG A 673 -44.71 -1.88 2.59
C ARG A 673 -44.32 -0.40 2.46
N ASP A 674 -43.20 -0.03 3.05
CA ASP A 674 -42.58 1.30 3.03
C ASP A 674 -41.50 1.43 1.94
N ASP A 675 -41.40 0.45 1.04
CA ASP A 675 -40.44 0.36 -0.06
C ASP A 675 -38.96 0.26 0.37
N ILE A 676 -38.72 -0.18 1.61
CA ILE A 676 -37.37 -0.35 2.16
C ILE A 676 -36.97 -1.84 2.09
N PRO A 677 -35.75 -2.17 1.58
CA PRO A 677 -35.26 -3.53 1.52
C PRO A 677 -34.57 -3.89 2.85
N ARG A 678 -35.34 -4.28 3.86
CA ARG A 678 -34.83 -4.41 5.24
C ARG A 678 -33.72 -5.44 5.40
N GLN A 679 -33.79 -6.56 4.69
CA GLN A 679 -32.72 -7.56 4.74
C GLN A 679 -31.42 -7.02 4.09
N TRP A 680 -31.54 -6.29 2.98
CA TRP A 680 -30.40 -5.58 2.38
C TRP A 680 -29.79 -4.57 3.35
N VAL A 681 -30.61 -3.73 3.98
CA VAL A 681 -30.16 -2.73 4.96
C VAL A 681 -29.49 -3.39 6.18
N THR A 682 -29.94 -4.58 6.57
CA THR A 682 -29.28 -5.38 7.62
C THR A 682 -27.86 -5.77 7.19
N ALA A 683 -27.69 -6.27 5.95
CA ALA A 683 -26.37 -6.56 5.40
C ALA A 683 -25.49 -5.30 5.30
N MET A 684 -26.06 -4.14 4.88
CA MET A 684 -25.33 -2.85 4.85
C MET A 684 -24.76 -2.52 6.23
N LYS A 685 -25.59 -2.59 7.28
CA LYS A 685 -25.18 -2.31 8.67
C LYS A 685 -24.12 -3.29 9.16
N TRP A 686 -24.27 -4.57 8.84
CA TRP A 686 -23.31 -5.60 9.21
C TRP A 686 -21.95 -5.37 8.54
N SER A 687 -21.94 -5.10 7.24
CA SER A 687 -20.75 -4.74 6.46
C SER A 687 -20.05 -3.50 7.03
N MET A 688 -20.81 -2.44 7.33
CA MET A 688 -20.28 -1.25 7.99
C MET A 688 -19.61 -1.58 9.35
N GLN A 689 -20.28 -2.39 10.16
CA GLN A 689 -19.81 -2.75 11.50
C GLN A 689 -18.54 -3.61 11.48
N THR A 690 -18.43 -4.57 10.56
CA THR A 690 -17.31 -5.52 10.52
C THR A 690 -16.12 -5.01 9.71
N VAL A 691 -16.38 -4.29 8.60
CA VAL A 691 -15.31 -3.85 7.69
C VAL A 691 -14.69 -2.52 8.13
N CYS A 692 -15.49 -1.50 8.47
CA CYS A 692 -14.95 -0.16 8.72
C CYS A 692 -13.88 -0.06 9.83
N PRO A 693 -14.03 -0.71 11.01
CA PRO A 693 -12.98 -0.65 12.03
C PRO A 693 -11.73 -1.43 11.64
N GLN A 694 -11.89 -2.60 11.00
CA GLN A 694 -10.78 -3.49 10.70
C GLN A 694 -9.95 -3.01 9.50
N PHE A 695 -10.59 -2.46 8.46
CA PHE A 695 -9.91 -2.06 7.22
C PHE A 695 -9.72 -0.55 7.13
N SER A 696 -9.51 0.09 8.28
CA SER A 696 -9.09 1.49 8.38
C SER A 696 -7.57 1.61 8.33
N THR A 697 -7.05 2.59 7.58
CA THR A 697 -5.61 2.87 7.59
C THR A 697 -5.13 3.39 8.96
N ASN A 698 -6.02 3.89 9.83
CA ASN A 698 -5.66 4.19 11.22
C ASN A 698 -5.26 2.91 11.98
N ARG A 699 -6.00 1.81 11.81
CA ARG A 699 -5.60 0.50 12.36
C ARG A 699 -4.28 0.06 11.77
N MET A 700 -4.16 0.08 10.44
CA MET A 700 -2.95 -0.34 9.72
C MET A 700 -1.70 0.39 10.22
N VAL A 701 -1.74 1.73 10.34
CA VAL A 701 -0.62 2.54 10.82
C VAL A 701 -0.29 2.25 12.29
N ALA A 702 -1.30 2.01 13.13
CA ALA A 702 -1.10 1.59 14.51
C ALA A 702 -0.44 0.20 14.59
N ASP A 703 -0.83 -0.74 13.71
CA ASP A 703 -0.18 -2.06 13.60
C ASP A 703 1.29 -1.91 13.19
N TYR A 704 1.60 -1.07 12.19
CA TYR A 704 2.98 -0.77 11.79
C TYR A 704 3.78 -0.21 12.96
N PHE A 705 3.19 0.72 13.72
CA PHE A 705 3.84 1.29 14.90
C PHE A 705 4.17 0.21 15.94
N ASN A 706 3.16 -0.54 16.36
CA ASN A 706 3.26 -1.52 17.44
C ASN A 706 4.14 -2.73 17.08
N LYS A 707 4.04 -3.23 15.84
CA LYS A 707 4.77 -4.43 15.41
C LYS A 707 6.18 -4.10 14.94
N PHE A 708 6.37 -3.00 14.20
CA PHE A 708 7.63 -2.74 13.49
C PHE A 708 8.33 -1.47 13.93
N TYR A 709 7.68 -0.30 13.91
CA TYR A 709 8.40 0.97 14.13
C TYR A 709 9.01 1.05 15.53
N THR A 710 8.26 0.70 16.58
CA THR A 710 8.79 0.73 17.94
C THR A 710 9.97 -0.23 18.10
N ASN A 711 9.90 -1.43 17.51
CA ASN A 711 10.98 -2.43 17.58
C ASN A 711 12.21 -1.98 16.80
N ALA A 712 12.03 -1.47 15.58
CA ALA A 712 13.09 -0.89 14.76
C ALA A 712 13.78 0.29 15.46
N SER A 713 13.01 1.18 16.09
CA SER A 713 13.54 2.33 16.83
C SER A 713 14.36 1.90 18.05
N ARG A 714 13.85 0.97 18.86
CA ARG A 714 14.58 0.43 20.02
C ARG A 714 15.88 -0.25 19.61
N ARG A 715 15.86 -1.05 18.53
CA ARG A 715 17.08 -1.67 17.99
C ARG A 715 18.05 -0.62 17.49
N TYR A 716 17.59 0.41 16.77
CA TYR A 716 18.44 1.50 16.31
C TYR A 716 19.17 2.18 17.48
N ILE A 717 18.45 2.53 18.55
CA ILE A 717 19.06 3.13 19.75
C ILE A 717 20.07 2.17 20.39
N ASN A 718 19.73 0.89 20.53
CA ASN A 718 20.66 -0.11 21.06
C ASN A 718 21.94 -0.22 20.20
N MET A 719 21.79 -0.24 18.87
CA MET A 719 22.92 -0.38 17.92
C MET A 719 23.80 0.86 17.81
N THR A 720 23.29 2.04 18.16
CA THR A 720 24.00 3.32 18.11
C THR A 720 24.53 3.79 19.48
N SER A 721 24.05 3.20 20.58
CA SER A 721 24.51 3.49 21.94
C SER A 721 26.01 3.16 22.18
N ASP A 722 26.60 3.82 23.18
CA ASP A 722 27.97 3.59 23.65
C ASP A 722 29.02 3.56 22.53
N ASP A 723 29.00 4.54 21.62
CA ASP A 723 29.85 4.60 20.43
C ASP A 723 29.75 3.30 19.59
N PHE A 724 28.50 2.91 19.26
CA PHE A 724 28.20 1.76 18.40
C PHE A 724 28.76 0.43 18.93
N LYS A 725 28.95 0.30 20.25
CA LYS A 725 29.54 -0.90 20.86
C LYS A 725 28.82 -2.19 20.46
N LYS A 726 27.48 -2.17 20.50
CA LYS A 726 26.64 -3.35 20.18
C LYS A 726 26.76 -3.78 18.73
N SER A 727 26.75 -2.84 17.79
CA SER A 727 26.92 -3.17 16.37
C SER A 727 28.33 -3.66 16.05
N LYS A 728 29.37 -3.10 16.69
CA LYS A 728 30.76 -3.61 16.60
C LYS A 728 30.89 -5.04 17.15
N GLU A 729 30.27 -5.33 18.31
CA GLU A 729 30.22 -6.66 18.91
C GLU A 729 29.50 -7.67 17.99
N LEU A 730 28.30 -7.31 17.50
CA LEU A 730 27.50 -8.16 16.61
C LEU A 730 28.24 -8.45 15.30
N LYS A 731 28.84 -7.43 14.68
CA LYS A 731 29.66 -7.58 13.47
C LYS A 731 30.82 -8.56 13.70
N SER A 732 31.53 -8.42 14.81
CA SER A 732 32.67 -9.27 15.16
C SER A 732 32.24 -10.72 15.38
N TRP A 733 31.08 -10.91 16.03
CA TRP A 733 30.46 -12.22 16.18
C TRP A 733 30.05 -12.83 14.83
N LYS A 734 29.39 -12.07 13.95
CA LYS A 734 28.99 -12.53 12.60
C LYS A 734 30.20 -12.96 11.77
N ASP A 735 31.26 -12.15 11.73
CA ASP A 735 32.51 -12.49 11.01
C ASP A 735 33.13 -13.81 11.53
N ASN A 736 33.11 -14.01 12.86
CA ASN A 736 33.60 -15.24 13.47
C ASN A 736 32.74 -16.46 13.07
N ILE A 737 31.41 -16.31 12.98
CA ILE A 737 30.53 -17.40 12.51
C ILE A 737 30.75 -17.68 11.01
N TYR A 738 30.72 -16.67 10.15
CA TYR A 738 30.89 -16.84 8.69
C TYR A 738 32.17 -17.60 8.33
N SER A 739 33.27 -17.33 9.03
CA SER A 739 34.56 -17.97 8.76
C SER A 739 34.66 -19.43 9.24
N LYS A 740 33.75 -19.88 10.12
CA LYS A 740 33.83 -21.19 10.79
C LYS A 740 32.65 -22.11 10.52
N TRP A 741 31.51 -21.59 10.05
CA TRP A 741 30.26 -22.34 9.91
C TRP A 741 30.35 -23.55 8.98
N SER A 742 31.21 -23.51 7.95
CA SER A 742 31.40 -24.62 7.01
C SER A 742 31.93 -25.91 7.64
N LYS A 743 32.45 -25.85 8.88
CA LYS A 743 32.90 -27.01 9.65
C LYS A 743 31.84 -27.57 10.60
N VAL A 744 30.71 -26.88 10.74
CA VAL A 744 29.62 -27.27 11.64
C VAL A 744 28.81 -28.40 11.00
N SER A 745 28.56 -29.49 11.73
CA SER A 745 27.83 -30.65 11.22
C SER A 745 27.20 -31.51 12.33
N PHE A 746 26.15 -32.25 11.99
CA PHE A 746 25.64 -33.32 12.85
C PHE A 746 26.52 -34.57 12.69
N GLU A 747 26.94 -35.18 13.80
CA GLU A 747 27.72 -36.43 13.76
C GLU A 747 26.85 -37.66 14.06
N ASN A 748 26.03 -37.57 15.10
CA ASN A 748 25.21 -38.72 15.53
C ASN A 748 23.96 -38.24 16.28
N THR A 749 22.83 -38.88 16.02
CA THR A 749 21.57 -38.62 16.72
C THR A 749 21.06 -39.92 17.31
N MET A 750 20.91 -39.95 18.63
CA MET A 750 20.37 -41.06 19.41
C MET A 750 19.02 -40.66 19.99
N SER A 751 18.05 -41.55 19.89
CA SER A 751 16.71 -41.36 20.45
C SER A 751 16.43 -42.47 21.44
N GLU A 752 16.04 -42.12 22.65
CA GLU A 752 15.60 -43.08 23.67
C GLU A 752 14.11 -43.40 23.50
N MET A 753 13.63 -43.43 22.26
CA MET A 753 12.22 -43.70 21.97
C MET A 753 11.88 -45.14 22.38
N PRO A 754 11.00 -45.34 23.39
CA PRO A 754 10.80 -46.66 23.99
C PRO A 754 10.09 -47.64 23.06
N SER A 755 9.27 -47.15 22.13
CA SER A 755 8.70 -47.95 21.04
C SER A 755 8.22 -47.05 19.89
N ARG A 756 7.90 -47.65 18.73
CA ARG A 756 7.26 -46.92 17.62
C ARG A 756 5.79 -46.54 17.89
N ASN A 757 5.16 -47.15 18.89
CA ASN A 757 3.76 -46.91 19.26
C ASN A 757 3.70 -46.29 20.66
N LEU A 758 3.70 -44.96 20.71
CA LEU A 758 3.64 -44.19 21.95
C LEU A 758 2.20 -43.82 22.29
N GLN A 759 1.89 -43.72 23.59
CA GLN A 759 0.61 -43.22 24.06
C GLN A 759 0.65 -41.69 24.19
N VAL A 760 -0.50 -41.03 24.06
CA VAL A 760 -0.59 -39.60 24.39
C VAL A 760 -0.17 -39.39 25.83
N GLY A 761 0.72 -38.43 26.08
CA GLY A 761 1.38 -38.16 27.36
C GLY A 761 2.73 -38.87 27.54
N SER A 762 3.12 -39.79 26.64
CA SER A 762 4.47 -40.35 26.65
C SER A 762 5.53 -39.27 26.42
N LYS A 763 6.66 -39.39 27.13
CA LYS A 763 7.84 -38.54 27.00
C LYS A 763 9.05 -39.38 26.68
N PHE A 764 9.92 -38.87 25.82
CA PHE A 764 11.21 -39.48 25.53
C PHE A 764 12.25 -38.41 25.22
N GLU A 765 13.51 -38.73 25.50
CA GLU A 765 14.63 -37.84 25.24
C GLU A 765 15.27 -38.14 23.89
N VAL A 766 15.67 -37.07 23.21
CA VAL A 766 16.48 -37.11 22.00
C VAL A 766 17.81 -36.45 22.32
N LYS A 767 18.89 -37.17 22.05
CA LYS A 767 20.27 -36.73 22.24
C LYS A 767 20.98 -36.65 20.91
N THR A 768 21.62 -35.53 20.62
CA THR A 768 22.44 -35.37 19.40
C THR A 768 23.85 -34.95 19.75
N ILE A 769 24.81 -35.39 18.93
CA ILE A 769 26.21 -34.97 18.95
C ILE A 769 26.44 -34.13 17.71
N VAL A 770 26.86 -32.88 17.93
CA VAL A 770 27.19 -31.94 16.88
C VAL A 770 28.67 -31.60 16.96
N ASN A 771 29.29 -31.43 15.81
CA ASN A 771 30.62 -30.83 15.69
C ASN A 771 30.44 -29.33 15.44
N LEU A 772 30.82 -28.50 16.39
CA LEU A 772 30.81 -27.04 16.28
C LEU A 772 32.19 -26.49 15.85
N GLY A 773 33.21 -27.34 15.72
CA GLY A 773 34.59 -26.94 15.50
C GLY A 773 35.09 -25.98 16.58
N ASN A 774 35.30 -24.72 16.22
CA ASN A 774 35.79 -23.66 17.11
C ASN A 774 34.73 -22.57 17.36
N ILE A 775 33.45 -22.92 17.29
CA ILE A 775 32.32 -22.05 17.63
C ILE A 775 31.84 -22.41 19.05
N ALA A 776 31.59 -21.38 19.87
CA ALA A 776 31.08 -21.58 21.22
C ALA A 776 29.64 -22.15 21.19
N PRO A 777 29.30 -23.12 22.07
CA PRO A 777 27.95 -23.71 22.11
C PRO A 777 26.82 -22.69 22.22
N ASP A 778 27.01 -21.62 23.01
CA ASP A 778 25.99 -20.57 23.21
C ASP A 778 25.70 -19.75 21.94
N SER A 779 26.61 -19.78 20.96
CA SER A 779 26.46 -19.11 19.66
C SER A 779 25.67 -19.94 18.64
N VAL A 780 25.15 -21.10 19.05
CA VAL A 780 24.34 -22.00 18.22
C VAL A 780 23.06 -22.32 18.96
N ARG A 781 21.96 -22.46 18.24
CA ARG A 781 20.74 -23.09 18.74
C ARG A 781 20.58 -24.42 18.06
N VAL A 782 20.27 -25.44 18.85
CA VAL A 782 19.92 -26.78 18.38
C VAL A 782 18.49 -27.02 18.81
N GLU A 783 17.63 -27.37 17.86
CA GLU A 783 16.20 -27.47 18.09
C GLU A 783 15.66 -28.80 17.58
N LEU A 784 14.71 -29.36 18.34
CA LEU A 784 13.82 -30.41 17.88
C LEU A 784 12.61 -29.75 17.22
N TYR A 785 12.41 -30.06 15.95
CA TYR A 785 11.28 -29.64 15.15
C TYR A 785 10.35 -30.84 14.97
N HIS A 786 9.24 -30.90 15.72
CA HIS A 786 8.39 -32.09 15.77
C HIS A 786 6.91 -31.77 15.60
N GLY A 787 6.13 -32.68 15.04
CA GLY A 787 4.70 -32.50 14.88
C GLY A 787 4.04 -33.61 14.09
N LYS A 788 2.76 -33.42 13.73
CA LYS A 788 2.02 -34.36 12.88
C LYS A 788 2.59 -34.38 11.48
N LEU A 789 2.63 -35.58 10.89
CA LEU A 789 3.07 -35.78 9.51
C LEU A 789 1.88 -35.70 8.54
N SER A 790 2.11 -35.06 7.40
CA SER A 790 1.22 -35.08 6.24
C SER A 790 1.33 -36.41 5.49
N MET A 791 0.48 -36.62 4.48
CA MET A 791 0.62 -37.78 3.57
C MET A 791 1.92 -37.78 2.76
N LYS A 792 2.66 -36.65 2.75
CA LYS A 792 3.98 -36.51 2.11
C LYS A 792 5.13 -36.58 3.11
N ASP A 793 4.87 -37.05 4.34
CA ASP A 793 5.86 -37.09 5.44
C ASP A 793 6.45 -35.73 5.82
N GLU A 794 5.67 -34.64 5.63
CA GLU A 794 6.04 -33.28 6.05
C GLU A 794 5.39 -32.91 7.39
N ILE A 795 6.10 -32.19 8.25
CA ILE A 795 5.53 -31.70 9.52
C ILE A 795 4.68 -30.44 9.28
N THR A 796 3.38 -30.50 9.56
CA THR A 796 2.42 -29.42 9.21
C THR A 796 2.18 -28.40 10.33
N GLU A 797 2.29 -28.86 11.59
CA GLU A 797 2.09 -28.09 12.82
C GLU A 797 3.26 -28.34 13.77
N PRO A 798 4.42 -27.72 13.50
CA PRO A 798 5.62 -27.97 14.27
C PRO A 798 5.49 -27.35 15.67
N THR A 799 5.85 -28.12 16.67
CA THR A 799 6.29 -27.64 17.97
C THR A 799 7.82 -27.65 17.96
N ILE A 800 8.41 -26.56 18.46
CA ILE A 800 9.86 -26.36 18.48
C ILE A 800 10.32 -26.47 19.93
N VAL A 801 11.28 -27.36 20.19
CA VAL A 801 11.90 -27.52 21.51
C VAL A 801 13.39 -27.22 21.40
N GLU A 802 13.85 -26.19 22.11
CA GLU A 802 15.29 -25.90 22.22
C GLU A 802 15.99 -27.02 23.01
N MET A 803 16.99 -27.65 22.39
CA MET A 803 17.81 -28.67 23.04
C MET A 803 18.88 -28.00 23.90
N LYS A 804 19.05 -28.47 25.13
CA LYS A 804 20.04 -27.92 26.06
C LYS A 804 21.41 -28.54 25.81
N HIS A 805 22.44 -27.71 25.85
CA HIS A 805 23.82 -28.20 25.87
C HIS A 805 24.04 -29.03 27.15
N SER A 806 24.44 -30.29 26.97
CA SER A 806 24.59 -31.27 28.05
C SER A 806 26.05 -31.50 28.44
N SER A 807 26.95 -31.62 27.46
CA SER A 807 28.37 -31.88 27.72
C SER A 807 29.27 -31.46 26.56
N ASP A 808 30.52 -31.10 26.87
CA ASP A 808 31.62 -30.99 25.90
C ASP A 808 32.34 -32.35 25.80
N LEU A 809 32.45 -32.87 24.59
CA LEU A 809 33.07 -34.17 24.29
C LEU A 809 34.51 -34.02 23.73
N GLY A 810 35.03 -32.80 23.70
CA GLY A 810 36.36 -32.46 23.18
C GLY A 810 36.42 -32.44 21.65
N ASN A 811 37.46 -31.79 21.13
CA ASN A 811 37.73 -31.64 19.68
C ASN A 811 36.57 -30.95 18.92
N GLY A 812 35.88 -30.01 19.56
CA GLY A 812 34.75 -29.27 18.96
C GLY A 812 33.43 -30.04 18.95
N ARG A 813 33.36 -31.21 19.58
CA ARG A 813 32.14 -32.02 19.66
C ARG A 813 31.37 -31.72 20.93
N HIS A 814 30.07 -31.48 20.78
CA HIS A 814 29.19 -31.13 21.88
C HIS A 814 27.92 -31.99 21.84
N SER A 815 27.40 -32.35 23.01
CA SER A 815 26.14 -33.06 23.13
C SER A 815 25.00 -32.14 23.51
N PHE A 816 23.87 -32.28 22.85
CA PHE A 816 22.62 -31.57 23.13
C PHE A 816 21.50 -32.57 23.41
N ILE A 817 20.63 -32.24 24.36
CA ILE A 817 19.51 -33.09 24.79
C ILE A 817 18.22 -32.26 24.78
N GLY A 818 17.16 -32.82 24.23
CA GLY A 818 15.81 -32.27 24.29
C GLY A 818 14.78 -33.36 24.59
N SER A 819 13.71 -32.99 25.29
CA SER A 819 12.61 -33.90 25.63
C SER A 819 11.42 -33.63 24.71
N LEU A 820 10.85 -34.69 24.15
CA LEU A 820 9.60 -34.65 23.39
C LEU A 820 8.44 -35.17 24.22
N GLU A 821 7.28 -34.54 24.08
CA GLU A 821 6.02 -34.99 24.68
C GLU A 821 5.00 -35.28 23.57
N CYS A 822 4.44 -36.49 23.58
CA CYS A 822 3.43 -36.92 22.63
C CYS A 822 2.06 -36.34 23.01
N VAL A 823 1.70 -35.18 22.47
CA VAL A 823 0.44 -34.48 22.82
C VAL A 823 -0.76 -34.87 21.96
N ASN A 824 -0.52 -35.44 20.77
CA ASN A 824 -1.57 -35.71 19.78
C ASN A 824 -1.56 -37.18 19.33
N THR A 825 -2.73 -37.70 18.97
CA THR A 825 -2.87 -39.00 18.28
C THR A 825 -2.55 -38.87 16.79
N GLY A 826 -2.03 -39.94 16.18
CA GLY A 826 -1.70 -40.03 14.75
C GLY A 826 -0.21 -40.15 14.49
N GLN A 827 0.17 -40.23 13.21
CA GLN A 827 1.57 -40.32 12.81
C GLN A 827 2.26 -38.97 13.02
N SER A 828 3.32 -38.97 13.83
CA SER A 828 4.13 -37.79 14.15
C SER A 828 5.59 -38.07 13.88
N GLY A 829 6.34 -37.04 13.53
CA GLY A 829 7.77 -37.10 13.25
C GLY A 829 8.51 -35.97 13.94
N TYR A 830 9.82 -36.10 14.02
CA TYR A 830 10.71 -35.03 14.45
C TYR A 830 11.95 -34.99 13.57
N ALA A 831 12.52 -33.79 13.43
CA ALA A 831 13.82 -33.55 12.84
C ALA A 831 14.63 -32.66 13.80
N ILE A 832 15.96 -32.69 13.70
CA ILE A 832 16.83 -31.80 14.46
C ILE A 832 17.40 -30.78 13.48
N ARG A 833 17.43 -29.52 13.92
CA ARG A 833 18.09 -28.45 13.18
C ARG A 833 19.03 -27.66 14.06
N MET A 834 20.00 -27.00 13.42
CA MET A 834 20.87 -26.05 14.08
C MET A 834 21.13 -24.81 13.24
N TYR A 835 21.29 -23.68 13.91
CA TYR A 835 21.54 -22.39 13.29
C TYR A 835 22.31 -21.44 14.23
N PRO A 836 23.02 -20.42 13.72
CA PRO A 836 23.73 -19.45 14.55
C PRO A 836 22.76 -18.61 15.40
N TYR A 837 23.17 -18.28 16.63
CA TYR A 837 22.37 -17.46 17.53
C TYR A 837 23.18 -16.39 18.24
N HIS A 838 22.61 -15.18 18.26
CA HIS A 838 23.06 -14.08 19.08
C HIS A 838 21.84 -13.24 19.48
N LYS A 839 21.80 -12.76 20.73
CA LYS A 839 20.66 -12.02 21.28
C LYS A 839 20.33 -10.72 20.52
N ASP A 840 21.34 -10.13 19.89
CA ASP A 840 21.23 -8.87 19.15
C ASP A 840 20.91 -9.07 17.65
N LEU A 841 20.67 -10.30 17.18
CA LEU A 841 20.17 -10.53 15.82
C LEU A 841 18.77 -9.93 15.65
N GLY A 842 18.54 -9.27 14.51
CA GLY A 842 17.21 -8.74 14.18
C GLY A 842 16.16 -9.84 14.00
N TYR A 843 16.60 -11.01 13.52
CA TYR A 843 15.78 -12.20 13.34
C TYR A 843 16.61 -13.48 13.51
N LYS A 844 15.99 -14.59 13.95
CA LYS A 844 16.69 -15.87 14.20
C LYS A 844 17.42 -16.43 12.98
N PHE A 845 16.92 -16.19 11.77
CA PHE A 845 17.54 -16.64 10.51
C PHE A 845 18.14 -15.49 9.68
N ASP A 846 18.46 -14.35 10.30
CA ASP A 846 19.15 -13.21 9.66
C ASP A 846 20.42 -13.64 8.90
N MET A 847 21.19 -14.58 9.48
CA MET A 847 22.41 -15.10 8.83
C MET A 847 22.16 -16.07 7.67
N LYS A 848 20.92 -16.49 7.42
CA LYS A 848 20.54 -17.46 6.35
C LYS A 848 21.31 -18.79 6.41
N MET A 849 21.61 -19.22 7.63
CA MET A 849 22.37 -20.43 7.91
C MET A 849 21.51 -21.37 8.75
N ILE A 850 21.23 -22.53 8.20
CA ILE A 850 20.51 -23.62 8.88
C ILE A 850 21.07 -24.95 8.37
N ILE A 851 21.22 -25.90 9.29
CA ILE A 851 21.62 -27.27 8.98
C ILE A 851 20.56 -28.18 9.61
N TRP A 852 20.10 -29.17 8.84
CA TRP A 852 19.20 -30.23 9.29
C TRP A 852 19.99 -31.53 9.47
N SER A 853 19.60 -32.35 10.45
CA SER A 853 20.22 -33.63 10.78
C SER A 853 19.92 -34.74 9.80
#